data_AF-A0A7C8K886-F1
#
_entry.id   AF-A0A7C8K886-F1
#
_cell.length_a   1.000
_cell.length_b   1.000
_cell.length_c   1.000
_cell.angle_alpha   90.00
_cell.angle_beta   90.00
_cell.angle_gamma   90.00
#
_symmetry.space_group_name_H-M   'P 1'
#
loop_
_entity.id
_entity.type
_entity.pdbx_description
1 polymer ?
#
loop_
_entity_poly.entity_id
_entity_poly.type
_entity_poly.pdbx_seq_one_letter_code
_entity_poly.pdbx_strand_id
1 'polypeptide(L)'
;MTRRSEEEEYRMNAISPILTLPNEILAKIFGDNHLSDVDTSRLIQVCKLFKGNIQKFVGQKFTFTVDDISHSGWRFVRCLLRNPEIGEPFVDITVKWDRRNWKLWKYDKKPWTTDWIWSESEKIQISTLCDKWGINENTKSVVLGGKNSEALMPLILCFTPNLKALDLGEVDLPLVDIGMITASNDTSVDLNILELLGHDFDEDDDEEDYSYYESQAQRAQRSCVRSYQPRNHSLFFFDNLQYKSDGNIVGPKILFPGLANLEYFRIGGPKKHHGIHGVSLQQSECFSIFLLPRIQSVEMFALFSDYDSYEPITDTPSTLKRLTFTRGFTNRQDPERVSFFEKVSKITVNLERVYINAKFSMFDGDVRRFFEPIARVFLRNTKYLEPSNILVNGGGFNEMGEWSFSEERRREVARKQKAFELIRGKLRTLKVCSLISDLEEAANPLAQPPPIVATSSKILPEILKHLRRNDVFRLMLACRAIYDICYPDMWASLRFGSHHDWEYFRASVGRAEAVQKWAKSVGILGGGGLEHLEVLELTRAFYSTDHYRESPKTILSVLANQVELGNTPKLNQLSLNWANALMIESSSGGVRPQDPENLRFCHAIKEYSQKKTPKEFRLSLGLNLASLLEVNPSSLLDLRKLRDLDVVIKWGESLDISILAANALVDVLSDSPNLENVTLRSEISLGNNSRNRINEEITPLWEAISSLQTVIGNLEHLCSLSIIGALSIYPSFLLIPPPSCKSVSYSGMMTTSWWKKFANFPFAGIECMTLECADLDPSEGRVMGRITNQGWTPVQKFKLGDVKVSTLKRLSVSPPSGGLGNDIKFNGYPSDFVECMLKNNTQLSDECLRPLAIRIAESYTKERENVMLDILHKQVDGLRAKLSATLKGYAESTALKALGETRSIGEGFQSEMRDTPIDMLVQQFERELGPNLITEFAEVLRVQLRQGLPILPPSSRLTRFTFDSEDDF
;
A
#
# COMPACT_ATOMS: atom_id res chain seq x y z
N MET A 1 -17.56 -49.05 -60.74
CA MET A 1 -17.53 -47.60 -61.03
C MET A 1 -17.58 -46.84 -59.70
N THR A 2 -16.72 -47.15 -58.72
CA THR A 2 -15.30 -46.72 -58.56
C THR A 2 -15.07 -45.22 -58.51
N ARG A 3 -16.01 -44.48 -57.90
CA ARG A 3 -15.71 -43.16 -57.31
C ARG A 3 -16.50 -42.83 -56.03
N ARG A 4 -17.37 -43.74 -55.56
CA ARG A 4 -18.15 -43.57 -54.33
C ARG A 4 -17.71 -44.44 -53.14
N SER A 5 -16.85 -45.44 -53.36
CA SER A 5 -16.36 -46.30 -52.27
C SER A 5 -15.09 -45.77 -51.59
N GLU A 6 -14.30 -44.92 -52.25
CA GLU A 6 -13.08 -44.37 -51.66
C GLU A 6 -13.34 -43.20 -50.71
N GLU A 7 -14.44 -42.45 -50.87
CA GLU A 7 -14.80 -41.37 -49.94
C GLU A 7 -15.51 -41.86 -48.66
N GLU A 8 -16.16 -43.03 -48.67
CA GLU A 8 -16.73 -43.64 -47.46
C GLU A 8 -15.68 -44.44 -46.65
N GLU A 9 -14.67 -45.03 -47.31
CA GLU A 9 -13.58 -45.72 -46.61
C GLU A 9 -12.57 -44.74 -45.96
N TYR A 10 -12.44 -43.50 -46.48
CA TYR A 10 -11.64 -42.45 -45.85
C TYR A 10 -12.33 -41.70 -44.70
N ARG A 11 -13.65 -41.85 -44.52
CA ARG A 11 -14.41 -41.21 -43.43
C ARG A 11 -14.60 -42.08 -42.19
N MET A 12 -14.26 -43.38 -42.23
CA MET A 12 -14.45 -44.28 -41.09
C MET A 12 -13.21 -44.68 -40.29
N ASN A 13 -11.99 -44.23 -40.64
CA ASN A 13 -10.78 -44.61 -39.89
C ASN A 13 -9.85 -43.45 -39.49
N ALA A 14 -10.32 -42.20 -39.52
CA ALA A 14 -9.62 -41.13 -38.80
C ALA A 14 -10.02 -41.19 -37.31
N ILE A 15 -9.59 -42.25 -36.60
CA ILE A 15 -9.50 -42.18 -35.14
C ILE A 15 -8.62 -40.96 -34.85
N SER A 16 -9.20 -39.94 -34.21
CA SER A 16 -8.52 -38.67 -33.95
C SER A 16 -7.12 -38.94 -33.37
N PRO A 17 -6.04 -38.30 -33.87
CA PRO A 17 -4.64 -38.62 -33.52
C PRO A 17 -4.34 -38.61 -32.00
N ILE A 18 -5.21 -37.97 -31.23
CA ILE A 18 -5.09 -37.88 -29.77
C ILE A 18 -5.56 -39.16 -29.04
N LEU A 19 -6.44 -39.96 -29.66
CA LEU A 19 -6.93 -41.23 -29.11
C LEU A 19 -5.96 -42.39 -29.36
N THR A 20 -4.96 -42.20 -30.22
CA THR A 20 -3.89 -43.17 -30.49
C THR A 20 -2.67 -42.99 -29.57
N LEU A 21 -2.66 -41.96 -28.72
CA LEU A 21 -1.58 -41.75 -27.76
C LEU A 21 -1.61 -42.85 -26.67
N PRO A 22 -0.44 -43.41 -26.30
CA PRO A 22 -0.36 -44.33 -25.17
C PRO A 22 -0.91 -43.70 -23.89
N ASN A 23 -1.55 -44.50 -23.04
CA ASN A 23 -2.15 -44.02 -21.79
C ASN A 23 -1.11 -43.31 -20.89
N GLU A 24 0.17 -43.67 -20.99
CA GLU A 24 1.29 -43.06 -20.27
C GLU A 24 1.58 -41.63 -20.73
N ILE A 25 1.39 -41.33 -22.02
CA ILE A 25 1.56 -39.97 -22.56
C ILE A 25 0.35 -39.12 -22.21
N LEU A 26 -0.86 -39.67 -22.35
CA LEU A 26 -2.09 -39.01 -21.90
C LEU A 26 -2.04 -38.75 -20.40
N ALA A 27 -1.53 -39.68 -19.60
CA ALA A 27 -1.30 -39.50 -18.16
C ALA A 27 -0.35 -38.34 -17.86
N LYS A 28 0.72 -38.21 -18.64
CA LYS A 28 1.70 -37.13 -18.46
C LYS A 28 1.16 -35.76 -18.87
N ILE A 29 0.33 -35.72 -19.92
CA ILE A 29 -0.37 -34.51 -20.36
C ILE A 29 -1.41 -34.10 -19.31
N PHE A 30 -2.26 -35.04 -18.89
CA PHE A 30 -3.34 -34.77 -17.95
C PHE A 30 -2.88 -34.59 -16.49
N GLY A 31 -1.73 -35.15 -16.13
CA GLY A 31 -1.10 -34.97 -14.82
C GLY A 31 -0.22 -33.73 -14.73
N ASP A 32 -0.17 -32.88 -15.76
CA ASP A 32 0.54 -31.61 -15.71
C ASP A 32 -0.20 -30.63 -14.79
N ASN A 33 0.52 -30.08 -13.80
CA ASN A 33 -0.01 -29.09 -12.85
C ASN A 33 -0.39 -27.76 -13.52
N HIS A 34 -0.11 -27.57 -14.80
CA HIS A 34 -0.49 -26.39 -15.57
C HIS A 34 -1.89 -26.47 -16.20
N LEU A 35 -2.54 -27.64 -16.23
CA LEU A 35 -3.93 -27.73 -16.67
C LEU A 35 -4.88 -27.19 -15.60
N SER A 36 -5.79 -26.29 -15.98
CA SER A 36 -6.79 -25.75 -15.05
C SER A 36 -7.88 -26.78 -14.72
N ASP A 37 -8.57 -26.59 -13.59
CA ASP A 37 -9.73 -27.44 -13.21
C ASP A 37 -10.84 -27.40 -14.28
N VAL A 38 -10.99 -26.26 -14.97
CA VAL A 38 -11.95 -26.07 -16.06
C VAL A 38 -11.55 -26.89 -17.29
N ASP A 39 -10.28 -26.87 -17.67
CA ASP A 39 -9.78 -27.63 -18.81
C ASP A 39 -9.85 -29.13 -18.52
N THR A 40 -9.52 -29.54 -17.30
CA THR A 40 -9.65 -30.93 -16.85
C THR A 40 -11.10 -31.40 -16.91
N SER A 41 -12.06 -30.57 -16.45
CA SER A 41 -13.49 -30.85 -16.54
C SER A 41 -13.98 -30.97 -17.99
N ARG A 42 -13.52 -30.09 -18.88
CA ARG A 42 -13.81 -30.16 -20.31
C ARG A 42 -13.23 -31.44 -20.93
N LEU A 43 -11.99 -31.79 -20.61
CA LEU A 43 -11.32 -32.99 -21.10
C LEU A 43 -12.02 -34.28 -20.62
N ILE A 44 -12.55 -34.32 -19.40
CA ILE A 44 -13.39 -35.42 -18.91
C ILE A 44 -14.66 -35.59 -19.77
N GLN A 45 -15.24 -34.48 -20.25
CA GLN A 45 -16.44 -34.51 -21.09
C GLN A 45 -16.17 -34.91 -22.55
N VAL A 46 -14.92 -34.81 -23.02
CA VAL A 46 -14.57 -35.12 -24.42
C VAL A 46 -14.80 -36.60 -24.77
N CYS A 47 -14.32 -37.54 -23.94
CA CYS A 47 -14.55 -38.97 -24.17
C CYS A 47 -14.32 -39.85 -22.93
N LYS A 48 -14.85 -41.09 -22.96
CA LYS A 48 -14.68 -42.08 -21.88
C LYS A 48 -13.21 -42.45 -21.62
N LEU A 49 -12.35 -42.42 -22.64
CA LEU A 49 -10.91 -42.70 -22.50
C LEU A 49 -10.20 -41.60 -21.71
N PHE A 50 -10.48 -40.33 -21.99
CA PHE A 50 -9.92 -39.20 -21.24
C PHE A 50 -10.46 -39.19 -19.83
N LYS A 51 -11.78 -39.39 -19.64
CA LYS A 51 -12.37 -39.57 -18.32
C LYS A 51 -11.66 -40.67 -17.52
N GLY A 52 -11.49 -41.86 -18.10
CA GLY A 52 -10.84 -42.99 -17.44
C GLY A 52 -9.35 -42.76 -17.12
N ASN A 53 -8.61 -42.04 -17.97
CA ASN A 53 -7.22 -41.70 -17.72
C ASN A 53 -7.08 -40.56 -16.70
N ILE A 54 -7.84 -39.47 -16.86
CA ILE A 54 -7.84 -38.33 -15.92
C ILE A 54 -8.23 -38.81 -14.52
N GLN A 55 -9.26 -39.64 -14.38
CA GLN A 55 -9.67 -40.21 -13.10
C GLN A 55 -8.63 -41.15 -12.47
N LYS A 56 -7.69 -41.70 -13.26
CA LYS A 56 -6.60 -42.56 -12.77
C LYS A 56 -5.33 -41.79 -12.41
N PHE A 57 -5.08 -40.64 -13.03
CA PHE A 57 -3.80 -39.94 -12.97
C PHE A 57 -3.84 -38.59 -12.27
N VAL A 58 -4.97 -37.88 -12.33
CA VAL A 58 -5.20 -36.70 -11.50
C VAL A 58 -5.68 -37.24 -10.16
N GLY A 59 -4.75 -37.49 -9.24
CA GLY A 59 -5.09 -37.55 -7.81
C GLY A 59 -5.96 -36.32 -7.56
N GLN A 60 -7.21 -36.52 -7.13
CA GLN A 60 -8.22 -35.48 -7.28
C GLN A 60 -7.79 -34.31 -6.40
N LYS A 61 -7.27 -33.28 -7.05
CA LYS A 61 -7.02 -31.98 -6.45
C LYS A 61 -8.36 -31.29 -6.40
N PHE A 62 -8.72 -30.77 -5.25
CA PHE A 62 -9.95 -30.00 -5.08
C PHE A 62 -9.61 -28.59 -4.61
N THR A 63 -10.01 -27.60 -5.41
CA THR A 63 -9.92 -26.20 -5.00
C THR A 63 -11.21 -25.81 -4.29
N PHE A 64 -11.15 -25.61 -2.98
CA PHE A 64 -12.25 -25.09 -2.18
C PHE A 64 -12.20 -23.56 -2.13
N THR A 65 -13.13 -22.89 -2.79
CA THR A 65 -13.19 -21.43 -2.78
C THR A 65 -14.17 -20.94 -1.70
N VAL A 66 -13.63 -20.30 -0.67
CA VAL A 66 -14.39 -19.64 0.39
C VAL A 66 -15.00 -18.36 -0.16
N ASP A 67 -16.30 -18.23 0.05
CA ASP A 67 -17.18 -17.11 -0.28
C ASP A 67 -17.28 -16.82 -1.80
N ASP A 68 -17.11 -17.87 -2.61
CA ASP A 68 -17.37 -17.86 -4.05
C ASP A 68 -18.85 -17.59 -4.39
N ILE A 69 -19.08 -16.55 -5.18
CA ILE A 69 -20.38 -16.09 -5.68
C ILE A 69 -21.13 -17.22 -6.41
N SER A 70 -20.39 -18.13 -7.06
CA SER A 70 -20.98 -19.28 -7.74
C SER A 70 -21.54 -20.35 -6.80
N HIS A 71 -21.33 -20.17 -5.49
CA HIS A 71 -21.83 -21.05 -4.44
C HIS A 71 -21.25 -22.47 -4.51
N SER A 72 -20.03 -22.61 -5.03
CA SER A 72 -19.40 -23.90 -5.33
C SER A 72 -19.24 -24.79 -4.08
N GLY A 73 -18.80 -24.22 -2.95
CA GLY A 73 -18.56 -24.95 -1.71
C GLY A 73 -19.79 -25.66 -1.14
N TRP A 74 -20.92 -24.96 -0.96
CA TRP A 74 -22.12 -25.59 -0.38
C TRP A 74 -22.79 -26.55 -1.37
N ARG A 75 -22.77 -26.25 -2.68
CA ARG A 75 -23.28 -27.17 -3.72
C ARG A 75 -22.51 -28.48 -3.71
N PHE A 76 -21.20 -28.40 -3.48
CA PHE A 76 -20.34 -29.56 -3.35
C PHE A 76 -20.67 -30.37 -2.09
N VAL A 77 -20.87 -29.74 -0.92
CA VAL A 77 -21.32 -30.45 0.29
C VAL A 77 -22.68 -31.14 0.07
N ARG A 78 -23.64 -30.48 -0.59
CA ARG A 78 -24.92 -31.11 -0.99
C ARG A 78 -24.71 -32.35 -1.85
N CYS A 79 -23.72 -32.33 -2.74
CA CYS A 79 -23.34 -33.48 -3.55
C CYS A 79 -22.76 -34.62 -2.69
N LEU A 80 -21.86 -34.28 -1.76
CA LEU A 80 -21.25 -35.24 -0.82
C LEU A 80 -22.29 -35.88 0.12
N LEU A 81 -23.27 -35.12 0.61
CA LEU A 81 -24.37 -35.65 1.44
C LEU A 81 -25.17 -36.73 0.68
N ARG A 82 -25.37 -36.55 -0.63
CA ARG A 82 -26.08 -37.52 -1.48
C ARG A 82 -25.21 -38.70 -1.86
N ASN A 83 -23.92 -38.44 -2.13
CA ASN A 83 -22.96 -39.43 -2.63
C ASN A 83 -21.60 -39.25 -1.92
N PRO A 84 -21.44 -39.79 -0.70
CA PRO A 84 -20.21 -39.64 0.09
C PRO A 84 -18.94 -40.12 -0.62
N GLU A 85 -19.08 -41.17 -1.43
CA GLU A 85 -18.03 -41.81 -2.26
C GLU A 85 -17.29 -40.81 -3.16
N ILE A 86 -17.92 -39.68 -3.52
CA ILE A 86 -17.31 -38.62 -4.33
C ILE A 86 -16.12 -37.98 -3.61
N GLY A 87 -16.14 -37.93 -2.27
CA GLY A 87 -15.08 -37.35 -1.47
C GLY A 87 -13.84 -38.24 -1.35
N GLU A 88 -13.99 -39.55 -1.51
CA GLU A 88 -12.92 -40.52 -1.25
C GLU A 88 -11.67 -40.35 -2.10
N PRO A 89 -11.72 -40.03 -3.40
CA PRO A 89 -10.52 -39.99 -4.21
C PRO A 89 -9.74 -38.65 -4.12
N PHE A 90 -10.20 -37.68 -3.32
CA PHE A 90 -9.45 -36.44 -3.08
C PHE A 90 -8.21 -36.71 -2.23
N VAL A 91 -7.04 -36.39 -2.80
CA VAL A 91 -5.73 -36.57 -2.15
C VAL A 91 -5.12 -35.23 -1.76
N ASP A 92 -5.58 -34.14 -2.36
CA ASP A 92 -5.06 -32.78 -2.15
C ASP A 92 -6.22 -31.78 -2.20
N ILE A 93 -6.32 -30.93 -1.18
CA ILE A 93 -7.28 -29.82 -1.12
C ILE A 93 -6.50 -28.52 -1.01
N THR A 94 -6.78 -27.57 -1.89
CA THR A 94 -6.29 -26.19 -1.81
C THR A 94 -7.45 -25.25 -1.54
N VAL A 95 -7.29 -24.31 -0.61
CA VAL A 95 -8.29 -23.30 -0.28
C VAL A 95 -7.95 -21.98 -0.94
N LYS A 96 -8.95 -21.39 -1.60
CA LYS A 96 -8.90 -20.04 -2.14
C LYS A 96 -9.86 -19.15 -1.35
N TRP A 97 -9.45 -17.93 -1.04
CA TRP A 97 -10.23 -16.97 -0.26
C TRP A 97 -10.74 -15.86 -1.17
N ASP A 98 -12.05 -15.87 -1.45
CA ASP A 98 -12.74 -14.81 -2.19
C ASP A 98 -13.65 -14.04 -1.21
N ARG A 99 -13.05 -13.48 -0.15
CA ARG A 99 -13.78 -12.76 0.92
C ARG A 99 -14.60 -11.59 0.36
N ARG A 100 -15.61 -11.25 1.14
CA ARG A 100 -16.58 -10.19 0.87
C ARG A 100 -15.91 -8.81 0.79
N ASN A 101 -15.74 -8.23 -0.40
CA ASN A 101 -15.01 -6.96 -0.57
C ASN A 101 -15.94 -5.74 -0.60
N TRP A 102 -15.99 -4.99 0.52
CA TRP A 102 -16.87 -3.83 0.73
C TRP A 102 -16.81 -2.82 -0.43
N LYS A 103 -15.61 -2.52 -0.93
CA LYS A 103 -15.45 -1.53 -1.99
C LYS A 103 -16.15 -1.98 -3.27
N LEU A 104 -16.01 -3.25 -3.65
CA LEU A 104 -16.69 -3.79 -4.83
C LEU A 104 -18.22 -3.78 -4.67
N TRP A 105 -18.73 -4.03 -3.46
CA TRP A 105 -20.18 -3.92 -3.20
C TRP A 105 -20.72 -2.52 -3.41
N LYS A 106 -20.02 -1.52 -2.86
CA LYS A 106 -20.44 -0.12 -2.97
C LYS A 106 -20.68 0.30 -4.42
N TYR A 107 -19.96 -0.29 -5.37
CA TYR A 107 -20.07 0.04 -6.79
C TYR A 107 -20.98 -0.90 -7.59
N ASP A 108 -20.97 -2.21 -7.34
CA ASP A 108 -21.62 -3.20 -8.23
C ASP A 108 -22.83 -3.90 -7.59
N LYS A 109 -23.04 -3.78 -6.27
CA LYS A 109 -24.12 -4.44 -5.48
C LYS A 109 -24.30 -5.96 -5.72
N LYS A 110 -23.42 -6.64 -6.48
CA LYS A 110 -23.62 -8.00 -7.01
C LYS A 110 -22.60 -9.10 -6.71
N PRO A 111 -21.38 -8.89 -6.15
CA PRO A 111 -20.42 -10.00 -6.10
C PRO A 111 -20.31 -10.71 -4.73
N TRP A 112 -21.42 -11.15 -4.11
CA TRP A 112 -21.37 -11.71 -2.75
C TRP A 112 -22.11 -13.03 -2.64
N THR A 113 -21.52 -13.96 -1.90
CA THR A 113 -22.15 -15.22 -1.51
C THR A 113 -23.30 -14.92 -0.55
N THR A 114 -24.53 -15.06 -1.04
CA THR A 114 -25.75 -15.00 -0.21
C THR A 114 -25.81 -16.17 0.78
N ASP A 115 -26.56 -16.01 1.86
CA ASP A 115 -26.84 -17.13 2.76
C ASP A 115 -27.58 -18.23 2.00
N TRP A 116 -27.24 -19.50 2.25
CA TRP A 116 -27.87 -20.63 1.56
C TRP A 116 -28.77 -21.44 2.48
N ILE A 117 -29.79 -22.07 1.90
CA ILE A 117 -30.80 -22.82 2.65
C ILE A 117 -30.62 -24.33 2.41
N TRP A 118 -30.52 -25.07 3.51
CA TRP A 118 -30.57 -26.53 3.52
C TRP A 118 -32.01 -27.02 3.56
N SER A 119 -32.32 -28.10 2.83
CA SER A 119 -33.57 -28.82 3.06
C SER A 119 -33.58 -29.45 4.46
N GLU A 120 -34.76 -29.72 5.03
CA GLU A 120 -34.87 -30.38 6.33
C GLU A 120 -34.14 -31.74 6.37
N SER A 121 -34.22 -32.50 5.26
CA SER A 121 -33.47 -33.76 5.13
C SER A 121 -31.95 -33.56 5.18
N GLU A 122 -31.43 -32.48 4.57
CA GLU A 122 -30.01 -32.14 4.60
C GLU A 122 -29.58 -31.66 5.98
N LYS A 123 -30.41 -30.85 6.66
CA LYS A 123 -30.14 -30.41 8.05
C LYS A 123 -30.01 -31.59 9.00
N ILE A 124 -30.89 -32.59 8.89
CA ILE A 124 -30.83 -33.81 9.70
C ILE A 124 -29.54 -34.59 9.41
N GLN A 125 -29.16 -34.75 8.14
CA GLN A 125 -27.92 -35.43 7.76
C GLN A 125 -26.68 -34.68 8.26
N ILE A 126 -26.64 -33.35 8.09
CA ILE A 126 -25.55 -32.50 8.59
C ILE A 126 -25.45 -32.61 10.10
N SER A 127 -26.57 -32.50 10.85
CA SER A 127 -26.55 -32.63 12.30
C SER A 127 -26.04 -33.99 12.74
N THR A 128 -26.52 -35.06 12.10
CA THR A 128 -26.07 -36.43 12.39
C THR A 128 -24.57 -36.60 12.14
N LEU A 129 -24.04 -36.00 11.08
CA LEU A 129 -22.62 -36.03 10.75
C LEU A 129 -21.80 -35.22 11.76
N CYS A 130 -22.26 -34.02 12.13
CA CYS A 130 -21.65 -33.20 13.16
C CYS A 130 -21.58 -33.94 14.50
N ASP A 131 -22.68 -34.59 14.90
CA ASP A 131 -22.75 -35.34 16.16
C ASP A 131 -21.82 -36.57 16.12
N LYS A 132 -21.78 -37.27 14.98
CA LYS A 132 -20.91 -38.44 14.77
C LYS A 132 -19.42 -38.09 14.92
N TRP A 133 -18.98 -36.97 14.35
CA TRP A 133 -17.57 -36.58 14.34
C TRP A 133 -17.21 -35.54 15.41
N GLY A 134 -18.17 -35.11 16.22
CA GLY A 134 -17.96 -34.12 17.28
C GLY A 134 -17.61 -32.72 16.76
N ILE A 135 -18.20 -32.30 15.63
CA ILE A 135 -18.03 -30.93 15.11
C ILE A 135 -18.57 -29.94 16.15
N ASN A 136 -17.79 -28.88 16.41
CA ASN A 136 -18.09 -27.84 17.38
C ASN A 136 -19.50 -27.25 17.15
N GLU A 137 -20.28 -27.07 18.22
CA GLU A 137 -21.65 -26.55 18.14
C GLU A 137 -21.75 -25.17 17.46
N ASN A 138 -20.73 -24.31 17.62
CA ASN A 138 -20.66 -23.04 16.90
C ASN A 138 -20.54 -23.27 15.39
N THR A 139 -19.62 -24.13 14.96
CA THR A 139 -19.46 -24.49 13.54
C THR A 139 -20.71 -25.15 12.98
N LYS A 140 -21.31 -26.09 13.72
CA LYS A 140 -22.58 -26.75 13.35
C LYS A 140 -23.70 -25.72 13.15
N SER A 141 -23.85 -24.77 14.07
CA SER A 141 -24.84 -23.69 13.96
C SER A 141 -24.62 -22.83 12.72
N VAL A 142 -23.37 -22.43 12.46
CA VAL A 142 -23.01 -21.60 11.29
C VAL A 142 -23.26 -22.34 9.97
N VAL A 143 -22.92 -23.64 9.91
CA VAL A 143 -23.24 -24.46 8.73
C VAL A 143 -24.74 -24.55 8.54
N LEU A 144 -25.51 -24.94 9.56
CA LEU A 144 -26.96 -25.13 9.45
C LEU A 144 -27.69 -23.82 9.10
N GLY A 145 -27.16 -22.69 9.56
CA GLY A 145 -27.63 -21.35 9.22
C GLY A 145 -27.20 -20.85 7.84
N GLY A 146 -26.24 -21.52 7.18
CA GLY A 146 -25.80 -21.20 5.83
C GLY A 146 -25.06 -19.87 5.69
N LYS A 147 -24.28 -19.48 6.71
CA LYS A 147 -23.78 -18.11 6.90
C LYS A 147 -22.36 -17.83 6.36
N ASN A 148 -21.40 -18.70 6.66
CA ASN A 148 -20.00 -18.54 6.25
C ASN A 148 -19.49 -19.85 5.63
N SER A 149 -19.07 -19.79 4.37
CA SER A 149 -18.69 -20.98 3.62
C SER A 149 -17.42 -21.63 4.17
N GLU A 150 -16.54 -20.89 4.87
CA GLU A 150 -15.38 -21.46 5.56
C GLU A 150 -15.77 -22.55 6.56
N ALA A 151 -16.93 -22.41 7.22
CA ALA A 151 -17.46 -23.40 8.17
C ALA A 151 -17.78 -24.77 7.54
N LEU A 152 -17.82 -24.86 6.20
CA LEU A 152 -18.03 -26.11 5.48
C LEU A 152 -16.76 -26.98 5.41
N MET A 153 -15.57 -26.42 5.67
CA MET A 153 -14.30 -27.16 5.57
C MET A 153 -14.27 -28.39 6.51
N PRO A 154 -14.61 -28.30 7.82
CA PRO A 154 -14.69 -29.47 8.68
C PRO A 154 -15.63 -30.57 8.17
N LEU A 155 -16.74 -30.21 7.52
CA LEU A 155 -17.66 -31.18 6.92
C LEU A 155 -17.06 -31.86 5.70
N ILE A 156 -16.38 -31.13 4.82
CA ILE A 156 -15.69 -31.72 3.66
C ILE A 156 -14.62 -32.72 4.12
N LEU A 157 -13.92 -32.43 5.22
CA LEU A 157 -12.93 -33.35 5.82
C LEU A 157 -13.54 -34.64 6.37
N CYS A 158 -14.85 -34.67 6.65
CA CYS A 158 -15.57 -35.89 7.03
C CYS A 158 -15.74 -36.88 5.86
N PHE A 159 -15.64 -36.40 4.62
CA PHE A 159 -15.87 -37.18 3.40
C PHE A 159 -14.60 -37.53 2.62
N THR A 160 -13.41 -37.11 3.09
CA THR A 160 -12.16 -37.17 2.31
C THR A 160 -11.10 -38.08 2.97
N PRO A 161 -11.40 -39.37 3.23
CA PRO A 161 -10.52 -40.25 4.00
C PRO A 161 -9.11 -40.44 3.43
N ASN A 162 -8.88 -40.20 2.13
CA ASN A 162 -7.58 -40.38 1.47
C ASN A 162 -6.78 -39.08 1.30
N LEU A 163 -7.21 -37.99 1.95
CA LEU A 163 -6.53 -36.71 1.89
C LEU A 163 -5.11 -36.81 2.45
N LYS A 164 -4.12 -36.38 1.67
CA LYS A 164 -2.70 -36.32 2.05
C LYS A 164 -2.15 -34.91 2.13
N ALA A 165 -2.70 -33.96 1.36
CA ALA A 165 -2.26 -32.58 1.35
C ALA A 165 -3.43 -31.62 1.58
N LEU A 166 -3.23 -30.63 2.45
CA LEU A 166 -4.18 -29.55 2.71
C LEU A 166 -3.43 -28.23 2.70
N ASP A 167 -3.68 -27.41 1.68
CA ASP A 167 -3.16 -26.04 1.57
C ASP A 167 -4.30 -25.06 1.83
N LEU A 168 -4.31 -24.43 3.01
CA LEU A 168 -5.27 -23.39 3.35
C LEU A 168 -5.00 -22.06 2.63
N GLY A 169 -3.99 -21.97 1.75
CA GLY A 169 -3.74 -20.81 0.90
C GLY A 169 -3.28 -19.56 1.68
N GLU A 170 -3.45 -18.39 1.08
CA GLU A 170 -3.23 -17.09 1.74
C GLU A 170 -4.52 -16.67 2.45
N VAL A 171 -4.66 -17.08 3.72
CA VAL A 171 -5.83 -16.87 4.56
C VAL A 171 -6.17 -15.40 4.69
N ASP A 172 -7.40 -15.06 4.35
CA ASP A 172 -8.00 -13.75 4.57
C ASP A 172 -9.03 -13.86 5.72
N LEU A 173 -8.63 -13.48 6.93
CA LEU A 173 -9.45 -13.63 8.14
C LEU A 173 -10.66 -12.70 8.20
N PRO A 174 -10.54 -11.40 7.85
CA PRO A 174 -11.69 -10.52 7.83
C PRO A 174 -12.79 -11.12 6.96
N LEU A 175 -13.97 -11.34 7.55
CA LEU A 175 -15.13 -11.80 6.81
C LEU A 175 -15.45 -10.83 5.68
N VAL A 176 -15.32 -9.52 5.97
CA VAL A 176 -15.50 -8.40 5.07
C VAL A 176 -14.17 -7.65 4.93
N ASP A 177 -13.62 -7.60 3.72
CA ASP A 177 -12.48 -6.74 3.37
C ASP A 177 -12.98 -5.30 3.20
N ILE A 178 -12.80 -4.49 4.25
CA ILE A 178 -13.07 -3.05 4.27
C ILE A 178 -11.92 -2.20 3.68
N GLY A 179 -10.83 -2.84 3.23
CA GLY A 179 -9.60 -2.18 2.82
C GLY A 179 -8.83 -1.53 3.98
N MET A 180 -7.77 -0.77 3.64
CA MET A 180 -6.89 -0.06 4.59
C MET A 180 -7.56 1.06 5.42
N ILE A 181 -8.90 1.10 5.50
CA ILE A 181 -9.67 2.14 6.22
C ILE A 181 -9.63 1.93 7.75
N THR A 182 -9.01 0.85 8.23
CA THR A 182 -8.96 0.40 9.63
C THR A 182 -8.23 1.33 10.63
N ALA A 183 -7.86 2.56 10.26
CA ALA A 183 -7.22 3.51 11.18
C ALA A 183 -8.11 4.72 11.53
N SER A 184 -9.22 4.93 10.83
CA SER A 184 -10.23 5.89 11.25
C SER A 184 -11.31 5.14 12.01
N ASN A 185 -11.57 5.54 13.26
CA ASN A 185 -12.75 5.16 14.04
C ASN A 185 -14.01 5.79 13.40
N ASP A 186 -14.29 5.42 12.16
CA ASP A 186 -15.41 5.93 11.40
C ASP A 186 -16.58 4.98 11.59
N THR A 187 -17.50 5.38 12.48
CA THR A 187 -18.77 4.69 12.79
C THR A 187 -19.56 4.30 11.55
N SER A 188 -19.42 5.05 10.45
CA SER A 188 -20.07 4.72 9.19
C SER A 188 -19.64 3.35 8.64
N VAL A 189 -18.40 2.91 8.90
CA VAL A 189 -17.91 1.60 8.46
C VAL A 189 -18.62 0.46 9.22
N ASP A 190 -18.89 0.65 10.51
CA ASP A 190 -19.54 -0.37 11.34
C ASP A 190 -21.02 -0.54 10.97
N LEU A 191 -21.74 0.57 10.72
CA LEU A 191 -23.12 0.56 10.22
C LEU A 191 -23.22 -0.08 8.84
N ASN A 192 -22.29 0.27 7.94
CA ASN A 192 -22.22 -0.32 6.62
C ASN A 192 -21.97 -1.83 6.68
N ILE A 193 -21.17 -2.32 7.63
CA ILE A 193 -21.00 -3.77 7.86
C ILE A 193 -22.29 -4.41 8.39
N LEU A 194 -23.05 -3.73 9.25
CA LEU A 194 -24.32 -4.23 9.77
C LEU A 194 -25.39 -4.36 8.66
N GLU A 195 -25.58 -3.29 7.88
CA GLU A 195 -26.48 -3.28 6.72
C GLU A 195 -26.11 -4.41 5.75
N LEU A 196 -24.81 -4.55 5.48
CA LEU A 196 -24.25 -5.56 4.59
C LEU A 196 -24.45 -7.02 5.07
N LEU A 197 -24.55 -7.22 6.38
CA LEU A 197 -24.86 -8.51 6.99
C LEU A 197 -26.37 -8.74 7.19
N GLY A 198 -27.21 -7.85 6.64
CA GLY A 198 -28.67 -7.94 6.70
C GLY A 198 -29.24 -7.59 8.07
N HIS A 199 -28.54 -6.77 8.86
CA HIS A 199 -29.06 -6.22 10.10
C HIS A 199 -29.48 -4.77 9.87
N ASP A 200 -30.80 -4.57 9.85
CA ASP A 200 -31.40 -3.23 9.92
C ASP A 200 -31.12 -2.67 11.32
N PHE A 201 -30.34 -1.59 11.37
CA PHE A 201 -30.05 -0.85 12.60
C PHE A 201 -30.82 0.47 12.50
N ASP A 202 -31.96 0.56 13.18
CA ASP A 202 -32.83 1.74 13.13
C ASP A 202 -32.08 2.97 13.69
N GLU A 203 -31.92 4.02 12.88
CA GLU A 203 -31.23 5.27 13.23
C GLU A 203 -32.10 6.24 14.06
N ASP A 204 -33.31 5.84 14.45
CA ASP A 204 -34.39 6.75 14.83
C ASP A 204 -34.41 7.23 16.31
N ASP A 205 -33.39 6.96 17.12
CA ASP A 205 -33.34 7.41 18.53
C ASP A 205 -32.35 8.58 18.74
N ASP A 206 -32.91 9.79 18.90
CA ASP A 206 -32.37 11.04 19.45
C ASP A 206 -30.86 11.36 19.28
N GLU A 207 -30.55 12.38 18.47
CA GLU A 207 -29.21 12.90 18.10
C GLU A 207 -28.29 13.36 19.27
N GLU A 208 -28.68 13.22 20.54
CA GLU A 208 -27.97 13.86 21.66
C GLU A 208 -26.69 13.14 22.14
N ASP A 209 -26.42 11.87 21.78
CA ASP A 209 -25.16 11.19 22.18
C ASP A 209 -24.56 10.25 21.10
N TYR A 210 -23.79 10.86 20.19
CA TYR A 210 -23.01 10.15 19.16
C TYR A 210 -22.08 9.05 19.72
N SER A 211 -21.58 9.21 20.95
CA SER A 211 -20.65 8.23 21.55
C SER A 211 -21.37 6.97 22.03
N TYR A 212 -22.60 7.11 22.52
CA TYR A 212 -23.46 5.99 22.87
C TYR A 212 -23.86 5.21 21.61
N TYR A 213 -24.25 5.92 20.55
CA TYR A 213 -24.59 5.34 19.26
C TYR A 213 -23.42 4.54 18.66
N GLU A 214 -22.21 5.11 18.63
CA GLU A 214 -20.99 4.41 18.19
C GLU A 214 -20.76 3.12 18.98
N SER A 215 -20.94 3.16 20.30
CA SER A 215 -20.76 1.99 21.15
C SER A 215 -21.79 0.89 20.86
N GLN A 216 -23.03 1.26 20.50
CA GLN A 216 -24.10 0.33 20.17
C GLN A 216 -23.92 -0.27 18.77
N ALA A 217 -23.55 0.54 17.78
CA ALA A 217 -23.20 0.07 16.44
C ALA A 217 -22.04 -0.93 16.49
N GLN A 218 -20.97 -0.62 17.23
CA GLN A 218 -19.85 -1.54 17.44
C GLN A 218 -20.28 -2.83 18.17
N ARG A 219 -21.17 -2.76 19.16
CA ARG A 219 -21.69 -3.95 19.86
C ARG A 219 -22.53 -4.82 18.95
N ALA A 220 -23.45 -4.21 18.20
CA ALA A 220 -24.29 -4.89 17.22
C ALA A 220 -23.42 -5.54 16.14
N GLN A 221 -22.43 -4.82 15.61
CA GLN A 221 -21.49 -5.33 14.61
C GLN A 221 -20.70 -6.51 15.15
N ARG A 222 -20.10 -6.39 16.35
CA ARG A 222 -19.39 -7.51 16.99
C ARG A 222 -20.31 -8.71 17.22
N SER A 223 -21.56 -8.49 17.64
CA SER A 223 -22.55 -9.56 17.83
C SER A 223 -22.88 -10.26 16.51
N CYS A 224 -23.12 -9.48 15.45
CA CYS A 224 -23.43 -9.97 14.12
C CYS A 224 -22.25 -10.77 13.56
N VAL A 225 -21.05 -10.16 13.52
CA VAL A 225 -19.81 -10.77 13.01
C VAL A 225 -19.46 -12.05 13.77
N ARG A 226 -19.66 -12.09 15.09
CA ARG A 226 -19.50 -13.32 15.90
C ARG A 226 -20.37 -14.48 15.42
N SER A 227 -21.53 -14.21 14.83
CA SER A 227 -22.39 -15.27 14.26
C SER A 227 -21.87 -15.84 12.94
N TYR A 228 -20.84 -15.23 12.35
CA TYR A 228 -20.16 -15.67 11.13
C TYR A 228 -18.72 -16.12 11.36
N GLN A 229 -18.18 -15.98 12.57
CA GLN A 229 -16.77 -16.23 12.87
C GLN A 229 -16.57 -17.40 13.85
N PRO A 230 -15.39 -18.05 13.79
CA PRO A 230 -14.94 -18.94 14.85
C PRO A 230 -14.88 -18.21 16.20
N ARG A 231 -15.10 -18.94 17.29
CA ARG A 231 -15.18 -18.33 18.64
C ARG A 231 -13.82 -18.20 19.31
N ASN A 232 -13.02 -19.25 19.20
CA ASN A 232 -11.81 -19.41 20.00
C ASN A 232 -10.55 -19.32 19.14
N HIS A 233 -10.68 -19.53 17.84
CA HIS A 233 -9.57 -19.58 16.89
C HIS A 233 -9.76 -18.63 15.70
N SER A 234 -8.74 -18.58 14.86
CA SER A 234 -8.72 -17.77 13.63
C SER A 234 -9.62 -18.34 12.53
N LEU A 235 -9.79 -19.66 12.45
CA LEU A 235 -10.60 -20.36 11.44
C LEU A 235 -11.53 -21.41 12.06
N PHE A 236 -12.70 -21.66 11.45
CA PHE A 236 -13.57 -22.78 11.83
C PHE A 236 -12.84 -24.12 11.69
N PHE A 237 -11.89 -24.23 10.75
CA PHE A 237 -10.99 -25.39 10.68
C PHE A 237 -10.30 -25.68 12.04
N PHE A 238 -9.76 -24.67 12.71
CA PHE A 238 -9.04 -24.82 13.99
C PHE A 238 -9.99 -25.01 15.19
N ASP A 239 -11.18 -24.40 15.19
CA ASP A 239 -12.26 -24.66 16.17
C ASP A 239 -12.68 -26.14 16.25
N ASN A 240 -12.31 -26.92 15.23
CA ASN A 240 -12.65 -28.33 15.09
C ASN A 240 -11.41 -29.24 15.14
N LEU A 241 -10.31 -28.77 15.71
CA LEU A 241 -9.20 -29.62 16.12
C LEU A 241 -9.21 -29.77 17.64
N GLN A 242 -8.53 -30.80 18.14
CA GLN A 242 -8.26 -30.86 19.58
C GLN A 242 -7.27 -29.74 19.95
N TYR A 243 -7.46 -29.13 21.11
CA TYR A 243 -6.54 -28.17 21.72
C TYR A 243 -6.71 -28.18 23.24
N LYS A 244 -5.74 -27.61 23.97
CA LYS A 244 -5.80 -27.51 25.43
C LYS A 244 -6.24 -26.10 25.81
N SER A 245 -7.32 -25.96 26.58
CA SER A 245 -7.82 -24.70 27.12
C SER A 245 -8.02 -24.86 28.62
N ASP A 246 -7.39 -24.01 29.43
CA ASP A 246 -7.46 -24.05 30.90
C ASP A 246 -7.19 -25.45 31.49
N GLY A 247 -6.22 -26.17 30.92
CA GLY A 247 -5.85 -27.52 31.34
C GLY A 247 -6.73 -28.64 30.76
N ASN A 248 -7.88 -28.34 30.18
CA ASN A 248 -8.80 -29.32 29.60
C ASN A 248 -8.57 -29.48 28.09
N ILE A 249 -8.72 -30.71 27.58
CA ILE A 249 -8.72 -30.97 26.14
C ILE A 249 -10.11 -30.65 25.59
N VAL A 250 -10.19 -29.67 24.70
CA VAL A 250 -11.39 -29.23 23.99
C VAL A 250 -11.29 -29.64 22.53
N GLY A 251 -12.42 -29.88 21.86
CA GLY A 251 -12.49 -30.28 20.44
C GLY A 251 -13.02 -31.71 20.23
N PRO A 252 -13.09 -32.18 18.97
CA PRO A 252 -13.65 -33.49 18.64
C PRO A 252 -12.79 -34.62 19.21
N LYS A 253 -13.42 -35.61 19.88
CA LYS A 253 -12.72 -36.80 20.39
C LYS A 253 -12.19 -37.71 19.28
N ILE A 254 -12.82 -37.65 18.11
CA ILE A 254 -12.51 -38.49 16.95
C ILE A 254 -11.97 -37.57 15.85
N LEU A 255 -10.78 -37.89 15.35
CA LEU A 255 -10.17 -37.13 14.26
C LEU A 255 -10.96 -37.34 12.97
N PHE A 256 -11.14 -36.27 12.18
CA PHE A 256 -11.80 -36.39 10.88
C PHE A 256 -11.03 -37.34 9.96
N PRO A 257 -11.73 -38.15 9.13
CA PRO A 257 -11.11 -39.03 8.16
C PRO A 257 -10.03 -38.36 7.30
N GLY A 258 -10.31 -37.15 6.79
CA GLY A 258 -9.34 -36.41 5.97
C GLY A 258 -8.11 -35.89 6.74
N LEU A 259 -8.16 -35.84 8.06
CA LEU A 259 -7.01 -35.45 8.88
C LEU A 259 -6.19 -36.65 9.36
N ALA A 260 -6.79 -37.84 9.42
CA ALA A 260 -6.10 -39.05 9.86
C ALA A 260 -4.93 -39.46 8.95
N ASN A 261 -5.01 -39.11 7.65
CA ASN A 261 -4.01 -39.43 6.64
C ASN A 261 -3.21 -38.24 6.13
N LEU A 262 -3.38 -37.06 6.73
CA LEU A 262 -2.74 -35.84 6.27
C LEU A 262 -1.21 -35.90 6.47
N GLU A 263 -0.47 -35.77 5.37
CA GLU A 263 1.01 -35.80 5.33
C GLU A 263 1.60 -34.39 5.12
N TYR A 264 0.88 -33.50 4.43
CA TYR A 264 1.33 -32.16 4.07
C TYR A 264 0.29 -31.11 4.46
N PHE A 265 0.73 -30.09 5.19
CA PHE A 265 -0.13 -28.96 5.55
C PHE A 265 0.54 -27.63 5.21
N ARG A 266 -0.21 -26.71 4.63
CA ARG A 266 0.25 -25.37 4.31
C ARG A 266 -0.80 -24.34 4.70
N ILE A 267 -0.35 -23.22 5.26
CA ILE A 267 -1.17 -22.05 5.56
C ILE A 267 -0.33 -20.78 5.39
N GLY A 268 -0.89 -19.73 4.82
CA GLY A 268 -0.21 -18.44 4.66
C GLY A 268 -1.10 -17.28 5.04
N GLY A 269 -0.49 -16.14 5.35
CA GLY A 269 -1.18 -14.86 5.45
C GLY A 269 -1.10 -14.09 4.13
N PRO A 270 -1.92 -13.05 3.95
CA PRO A 270 -2.02 -12.32 2.69
C PRO A 270 -0.74 -11.51 2.42
N LYS A 271 -0.15 -11.62 1.22
CA LYS A 271 1.15 -10.97 0.89
C LYS A 271 1.17 -9.44 1.02
N LYS A 272 0.01 -8.79 0.84
CA LYS A 272 -0.09 -7.33 0.66
C LYS A 272 -0.44 -6.54 1.93
N HIS A 273 -0.81 -7.19 3.04
CA HIS A 273 -1.12 -6.46 4.27
C HIS A 273 0.17 -6.10 5.02
N HIS A 274 0.66 -4.88 4.77
CA HIS A 274 1.71 -4.23 5.55
C HIS A 274 1.17 -3.55 6.82
N GLY A 275 -0.13 -3.63 7.09
CA GLY A 275 -0.77 -3.04 8.26
C GLY A 275 -0.46 -3.81 9.55
N ILE A 276 -0.50 -3.08 10.67
CA ILE A 276 -0.33 -3.58 12.06
C ILE A 276 -1.38 -4.66 12.41
N HIS A 277 -2.48 -4.72 11.66
CA HIS A 277 -3.58 -5.68 11.84
C HIS A 277 -3.48 -6.91 10.93
N GLY A 278 -2.28 -7.27 10.46
CA GLY A 278 -2.09 -8.48 9.66
C GLY A 278 -2.60 -9.73 10.38
N VAL A 279 -3.23 -10.63 9.63
CA VAL A 279 -3.70 -11.97 10.04
C VAL A 279 -2.67 -12.65 10.93
N SER A 280 -3.06 -12.89 12.19
CA SER A 280 -2.21 -13.48 13.22
C SER A 280 -2.81 -14.81 13.66
N LEU A 281 -2.16 -15.92 13.27
CA LEU A 281 -2.49 -17.24 13.77
C LEU A 281 -2.13 -17.33 15.25
N GLN A 282 -2.97 -18.00 16.02
CA GLN A 282 -2.65 -18.30 17.41
C GLN A 282 -1.58 -19.38 17.47
N GLN A 283 -0.73 -19.32 18.49
CA GLN A 283 0.32 -20.33 18.69
C GLN A 283 -0.26 -21.73 18.96
N SER A 284 -1.42 -21.80 19.63
CA SER A 284 -2.18 -23.04 19.90
C SER A 284 -2.51 -23.81 18.63
N GLU A 285 -2.95 -23.10 17.59
CA GLU A 285 -3.40 -23.68 16.32
C GLU A 285 -2.28 -24.48 15.64
N CYS A 286 -1.03 -24.08 15.85
CA CYS A 286 0.13 -24.78 15.31
C CYS A 286 0.31 -26.16 15.94
N PHE A 287 0.14 -26.27 17.26
CA PHE A 287 0.35 -27.51 17.99
C PHE A 287 -0.63 -28.59 17.56
N SER A 288 -1.89 -28.23 17.31
CA SER A 288 -2.91 -29.18 16.84
C SER A 288 -2.53 -29.80 15.49
N ILE A 289 -1.86 -29.06 14.61
CA ILE A 289 -1.37 -29.57 13.32
C ILE A 289 -0.12 -30.42 13.47
N PHE A 290 0.82 -30.00 14.31
CA PHE A 290 2.05 -30.78 14.53
C PHE A 290 1.77 -32.16 15.11
N LEU A 291 0.69 -32.32 15.87
CA LEU A 291 0.32 -33.58 16.52
C LEU A 291 -0.56 -34.49 15.66
N LEU A 292 -0.81 -34.15 14.38
CA LEU A 292 -1.58 -35.03 13.50
C LEU A 292 -0.81 -36.35 13.21
N PRO A 293 -1.49 -37.51 13.15
CA PRO A 293 -0.82 -38.82 13.24
C PRO A 293 0.16 -39.16 12.13
N ARG A 294 0.02 -38.54 10.94
CA ARG A 294 0.82 -38.84 9.75
C ARG A 294 1.50 -37.61 9.14
N ILE A 295 1.47 -36.47 9.84
CA ILE A 295 2.01 -35.22 9.29
C ILE A 295 3.52 -35.34 9.09
N GLN A 296 4.01 -34.97 7.90
CA GLN A 296 5.42 -35.02 7.54
C GLN A 296 5.99 -33.64 7.23
N SER A 297 5.18 -32.73 6.68
CA SER A 297 5.61 -31.38 6.32
C SER A 297 4.56 -30.34 6.70
N VAL A 298 5.01 -29.27 7.33
CA VAL A 298 4.19 -28.10 7.66
C VAL A 298 4.87 -26.83 7.18
N GLU A 299 4.14 -26.02 6.42
CA GLU A 299 4.58 -24.72 5.95
C GLU A 299 3.63 -23.61 6.39
N MET A 300 4.13 -22.63 7.13
CA MET A 300 3.36 -21.53 7.69
C MET A 300 3.93 -20.18 7.22
N PHE A 301 3.16 -19.42 6.46
CA PHE A 301 3.52 -18.10 5.91
C PHE A 301 2.66 -16.97 6.51
N ALA A 302 2.30 -17.06 7.79
CA ALA A 302 1.42 -16.11 8.50
C ALA A 302 2.17 -15.37 9.63
N LEU A 303 1.53 -14.34 10.21
CA LEU A 303 1.99 -13.78 11.48
C LEU A 303 1.47 -14.63 12.64
N PHE A 304 2.15 -14.61 13.78
CA PHE A 304 1.69 -15.28 15.00
C PHE A 304 1.39 -14.27 16.10
N SER A 305 0.29 -14.50 16.81
CA SER A 305 -0.13 -13.64 17.92
C SER A 305 0.64 -14.03 19.18
N ASP A 306 0.92 -13.02 20.01
CA ASP A 306 1.71 -13.21 21.23
C ASP A 306 0.82 -13.49 22.47
N TYR A 307 -0.52 -13.54 22.32
CA TYR A 307 -1.46 -13.52 23.45
C TYR A 307 -1.85 -14.88 24.03
N ASP A 308 -1.26 -15.98 23.57
CA ASP A 308 -1.75 -17.32 23.88
C ASP A 308 -0.69 -18.21 24.51
N SER A 309 -0.84 -18.49 25.80
CA SER A 309 0.07 -19.29 26.64
C SER A 309 -0.11 -20.80 26.49
N TYR A 310 -0.75 -21.26 25.42
CA TYR A 310 -1.17 -22.65 25.30
C TYR A 310 -0.01 -23.66 25.24
N GLU A 311 -0.29 -24.84 25.78
CA GLU A 311 0.61 -26.00 25.80
C GLU A 311 0.17 -27.03 24.75
N PRO A 312 1.11 -27.85 24.25
CA PRO A 312 0.73 -29.00 23.44
C PRO A 312 -0.24 -29.91 24.18
N ILE A 313 -1.17 -30.51 23.44
CA ILE A 313 -2.23 -31.39 23.98
C ILE A 313 -1.62 -32.64 24.63
N THR A 314 -0.50 -33.11 24.08
CA THR A 314 0.22 -34.30 24.54
C THR A 314 1.72 -34.10 24.37
N ASP A 315 2.51 -34.80 25.19
CA ASP A 315 3.96 -34.90 25.02
C ASP A 315 4.38 -35.96 23.99
N THR A 316 3.40 -36.55 23.27
CA THR A 316 3.69 -37.58 22.27
C THR A 316 4.49 -36.97 21.12
N PRO A 317 5.61 -37.60 20.71
CA PRO A 317 6.40 -37.16 19.58
C PRO A 317 5.56 -37.05 18.30
N SER A 318 5.63 -35.89 17.66
CA SER A 318 5.10 -35.62 16.33
C SER A 318 5.84 -36.43 15.27
N THR A 319 5.14 -36.83 14.19
CA THR A 319 5.73 -37.46 13.01
C THR A 319 6.38 -36.46 12.04
N LEU A 320 6.31 -35.15 12.35
CA LEU A 320 6.77 -34.08 11.49
C LEU A 320 8.27 -34.16 11.17
N LYS A 321 8.60 -34.13 9.88
CA LYS A 321 9.97 -34.17 9.37
C LYS A 321 10.46 -32.81 8.86
N ARG A 322 9.56 -31.97 8.35
CA ARG A 322 9.91 -30.67 7.75
C ARG A 322 9.03 -29.57 8.31
N LEU A 323 9.68 -28.52 8.80
CA LEU A 323 8.99 -27.35 9.35
C LEU A 323 9.50 -26.08 8.69
N THR A 324 8.58 -25.32 8.11
CA THR A 324 8.85 -24.02 7.49
C THR A 324 7.97 -22.94 8.11
N PHE A 325 8.60 -21.92 8.67
CA PHE A 325 7.96 -20.67 9.10
C PHE A 325 8.49 -19.53 8.25
N THR A 326 7.61 -18.71 7.71
CA THR A 326 7.96 -17.72 6.69
C THR A 326 7.07 -16.48 6.84
N ARG A 327 7.15 -15.83 8.00
CA ARG A 327 6.71 -14.46 8.32
C ARG A 327 6.85 -14.18 9.83
N GLY A 328 6.68 -12.91 10.20
CA GLY A 328 7.04 -12.36 11.51
C GLY A 328 6.15 -12.76 12.68
N PHE A 329 6.66 -12.52 13.89
CA PHE A 329 5.85 -12.43 15.11
C PHE A 329 5.55 -10.94 15.37
N THR A 330 4.34 -10.62 15.83
CA THR A 330 3.86 -9.23 15.87
C THR A 330 4.58 -8.33 16.89
N ASN A 331 4.88 -8.83 18.08
CA ASN A 331 5.40 -7.99 19.17
C ASN A 331 6.95 -7.82 19.15
N ARG A 332 7.52 -6.92 19.95
CA ARG A 332 8.92 -6.49 19.83
C ARG A 332 9.90 -7.06 20.86
N GLN A 333 9.49 -7.71 21.96
CA GLN A 333 10.43 -7.89 23.09
C GLN A 333 10.32 -9.13 24.00
N ASP A 334 9.76 -10.28 23.57
CA ASP A 334 9.49 -11.36 24.54
C ASP A 334 10.49 -12.56 24.53
N PRO A 335 11.15 -12.90 25.66
CA PRO A 335 11.73 -14.22 25.93
C PRO A 335 10.80 -15.41 25.63
N GLU A 336 9.49 -15.20 25.70
CA GLU A 336 8.46 -16.21 25.39
C GLU A 336 8.59 -16.78 23.97
N ARG A 337 9.25 -16.10 23.03
CA ARG A 337 9.49 -16.64 21.68
C ARG A 337 10.39 -17.86 21.67
N VAL A 338 11.47 -17.81 22.46
CA VAL A 338 12.36 -18.96 22.61
C VAL A 338 11.62 -20.08 23.31
N SER A 339 10.75 -19.75 24.28
CA SER A 339 9.87 -20.71 24.95
C SER A 339 8.90 -21.40 23.98
N PHE A 340 8.26 -20.66 23.06
CA PHE A 340 7.42 -21.23 22.01
C PHE A 340 8.19 -22.23 21.14
N PHE A 341 9.35 -21.83 20.59
CA PHE A 341 10.17 -22.74 19.78
C PHE A 341 10.75 -23.90 20.60
N GLU A 342 10.96 -23.71 21.89
CA GLU A 342 11.32 -24.79 22.80
C GLU A 342 10.20 -25.81 22.94
N LYS A 343 8.95 -25.37 23.13
CA LYS A 343 7.78 -26.26 23.14
C LYS A 343 7.63 -26.99 21.80
N VAL A 344 7.73 -26.27 20.67
CA VAL A 344 7.67 -26.87 19.32
C VAL A 344 8.75 -27.94 19.15
N SER A 345 10.01 -27.61 19.43
CA SER A 345 11.12 -28.55 19.28
C SER A 345 11.02 -29.80 20.17
N LYS A 346 10.41 -29.69 21.36
CA LYS A 346 10.18 -30.83 22.26
C LYS A 346 9.16 -31.82 21.71
N ILE A 347 8.14 -31.35 21.00
CA ILE A 347 7.15 -32.25 20.39
C ILE A 347 7.58 -32.72 18.99
N THR A 348 8.37 -31.93 18.26
CA THR A 348 8.81 -32.26 16.89
C THR A 348 10.21 -32.90 16.84
N VAL A 349 10.46 -33.91 17.68
CA VAL A 349 11.79 -34.55 17.82
C VAL A 349 12.28 -35.32 16.58
N ASN A 350 11.40 -35.50 15.58
CA ASN A 350 11.66 -36.22 14.34
C ASN A 350 12.00 -35.30 13.14
N LEU A 351 12.21 -33.99 13.39
CA LEU A 351 12.54 -33.05 12.32
C LEU A 351 13.88 -33.41 11.63
N GLU A 352 13.84 -33.43 10.31
CA GLU A 352 15.00 -33.56 9.42
C GLU A 352 15.42 -32.17 8.88
N ARG A 353 14.48 -31.21 8.83
CA ARG A 353 14.73 -29.86 8.31
C ARG A 353 13.88 -28.79 9.00
N VAL A 354 14.52 -27.67 9.33
CA VAL A 354 13.89 -26.47 9.90
C VAL A 354 14.28 -25.23 9.10
N TYR A 355 13.28 -24.51 8.60
CA TYR A 355 13.47 -23.23 7.95
C TYR A 355 12.58 -22.17 8.62
N ILE A 356 13.18 -21.19 9.26
CA ILE A 356 12.48 -20.09 9.91
C ILE A 356 12.95 -18.79 9.26
N ASN A 357 12.08 -18.11 8.54
CA ASN A 357 12.33 -16.80 7.94
C ASN A 357 11.24 -15.83 8.44
N ALA A 358 11.39 -15.42 9.70
CA ALA A 358 10.47 -14.53 10.38
C ALA A 358 10.95 -13.07 10.31
N LYS A 359 10.13 -12.19 9.72
CA LYS A 359 10.35 -10.74 9.80
C LYS A 359 10.04 -10.27 11.21
N PHE A 360 11.04 -10.16 12.06
CA PHE A 360 10.84 -9.55 13.37
C PHE A 360 10.70 -8.04 13.19
N SER A 361 9.53 -7.50 13.58
CA SER A 361 9.32 -6.06 13.60
C SER A 361 10.37 -5.43 14.54
N MET A 362 10.93 -4.28 14.13
CA MET A 362 12.18 -3.68 14.63
C MET A 362 12.49 -4.00 16.10
N PHE A 363 13.44 -4.91 16.33
CA PHE A 363 14.05 -5.10 17.64
C PHE A 363 15.04 -3.96 17.89
N ASP A 364 14.98 -3.35 19.09
CA ASP A 364 15.98 -2.42 19.62
C ASP A 364 17.30 -3.11 20.06
N GLY A 365 17.35 -4.45 19.95
CA GLY A 365 18.50 -5.27 20.37
C GLY A 365 19.27 -5.89 19.21
N ASP A 366 20.49 -6.35 19.49
CA ASP A 366 21.27 -7.16 18.56
C ASP A 366 20.47 -8.41 18.20
N VAL A 367 19.90 -8.41 16.99
CA VAL A 367 19.09 -9.48 16.39
C VAL A 367 19.80 -10.84 16.49
N ARG A 368 21.14 -10.81 16.57
CA ARG A 368 22.00 -11.98 16.76
C ARG A 368 21.71 -12.75 18.04
N ARG A 369 21.22 -12.08 19.09
CA ARG A 369 20.91 -12.71 20.38
C ARG A 369 19.70 -13.64 20.34
N PHE A 370 18.85 -13.60 19.31
CA PHE A 370 17.60 -14.37 19.30
C PHE A 370 17.63 -15.59 18.36
N PHE A 371 18.27 -15.48 17.20
CA PHE A 371 18.16 -16.54 16.18
C PHE A 371 18.99 -17.77 16.52
N GLU A 372 20.19 -17.56 17.06
CA GLU A 372 21.05 -18.67 17.47
C GLU A 372 20.43 -19.49 18.61
N PRO A 373 19.88 -18.89 19.69
CA PRO A 373 19.17 -19.67 20.71
C PRO A 373 18.02 -20.50 20.16
N ILE A 374 17.19 -19.96 19.25
CA ILE A 374 16.11 -20.72 18.61
C ILE A 374 16.69 -21.92 17.87
N ALA A 375 17.72 -21.72 17.05
CA ALA A 375 18.36 -22.80 16.29
C ALA A 375 18.99 -23.87 17.21
N ARG A 376 19.63 -23.45 18.30
CA ARG A 376 20.22 -24.36 19.30
C ARG A 376 19.18 -25.16 20.06
N VAL A 377 18.01 -24.58 20.34
CA VAL A 377 16.89 -25.28 20.97
C VAL A 377 16.43 -26.46 20.09
N PHE A 378 16.29 -26.25 18.78
CA PHE A 378 15.98 -27.35 17.85
C PHE A 378 17.07 -28.42 17.81
N LEU A 379 18.37 -28.04 17.75
CA LEU A 379 19.48 -29.01 17.81
C LEU A 379 19.48 -29.83 19.10
N ARG A 380 19.21 -29.18 20.24
CA ARG A 380 19.23 -29.82 21.55
C ARG A 380 18.13 -30.87 21.69
N ASN A 381 16.94 -30.57 21.17
CA ASN A 381 15.75 -31.39 21.39
C ASN A 381 15.48 -32.39 20.26
N THR A 382 16.10 -32.23 19.08
CA THR A 382 15.83 -33.06 17.89
C THR A 382 17.04 -33.90 17.51
N LYS A 383 16.99 -35.20 17.81
CA LYS A 383 18.15 -36.10 17.66
C LYS A 383 18.66 -36.26 16.22
N TYR A 384 17.76 -36.19 15.23
CA TYR A 384 18.06 -36.48 13.82
C TYR A 384 18.28 -35.22 12.97
N LEU A 385 18.21 -34.04 13.57
CA LEU A 385 18.32 -32.77 12.86
C LEU A 385 19.79 -32.38 12.70
N GLU A 386 20.32 -32.49 11.48
CA GLU A 386 21.68 -32.02 11.20
C GLU A 386 21.77 -30.48 11.32
N PRO A 387 22.86 -29.93 11.87
CA PRO A 387 23.07 -28.47 11.94
C PRO A 387 22.98 -27.78 10.57
N SER A 388 23.40 -28.48 9.51
CA SER A 388 23.28 -28.03 8.12
C SER A 388 21.83 -27.84 7.67
N ASN A 389 20.85 -28.50 8.28
CA ASN A 389 19.45 -28.44 7.87
C ASN A 389 18.61 -27.41 8.65
N ILE A 390 19.25 -26.59 9.48
CA ILE A 390 18.62 -25.50 10.22
C ILE A 390 19.00 -24.15 9.62
N LEU A 391 17.99 -23.38 9.24
CA LEU A 391 18.14 -21.99 8.84
C LEU A 391 17.15 -21.13 9.62
N VAL A 392 17.65 -20.07 10.26
CA VAL A 392 16.83 -19.07 10.98
C VAL A 392 17.26 -17.67 10.50
N ASN A 393 16.41 -17.03 9.71
CA ASN A 393 16.55 -15.66 9.18
C ASN A 393 17.89 -15.40 8.49
N GLY A 394 18.25 -16.30 7.58
CA GLY A 394 19.53 -16.24 6.89
C GLY A 394 20.72 -16.76 7.67
N GLY A 395 20.59 -16.90 8.99
CA GLY A 395 21.56 -17.57 9.85
C GLY A 395 21.43 -19.09 9.82
N GLY A 396 22.52 -19.80 10.08
CA GLY A 396 22.57 -21.26 10.15
C GLY A 396 23.91 -21.74 10.70
N PHE A 397 24.03 -23.04 10.92
CA PHE A 397 25.31 -23.64 11.31
C PHE A 397 26.13 -24.01 10.07
N ASN A 398 27.43 -23.74 10.13
CA ASN A 398 28.39 -24.19 9.13
C ASN A 398 28.76 -25.67 9.33
N GLU A 399 29.63 -26.21 8.48
CA GLU A 399 30.11 -27.60 8.56
C GLU A 399 30.85 -27.91 9.89
N MET A 400 31.35 -26.90 10.58
CA MET A 400 32.01 -27.03 11.89
C MET A 400 31.04 -26.94 13.07
N GLY A 401 29.73 -26.77 12.82
CA GLY A 401 28.73 -26.59 13.86
C GLY A 401 28.72 -25.19 14.51
N GLU A 402 29.44 -24.23 13.92
CA GLU A 402 29.46 -22.84 14.38
C GLU A 402 28.35 -22.03 13.70
N TRP A 403 27.72 -21.14 14.46
CA TRP A 403 26.65 -20.29 13.95
C TRP A 403 27.18 -19.17 13.05
N SER A 404 26.57 -18.98 11.87
CA SER A 404 26.86 -17.87 10.95
C SER A 404 25.59 -17.19 10.47
N PHE A 405 25.49 -15.86 10.65
CA PHE A 405 24.37 -15.04 10.18
C PHE A 405 24.25 -14.90 8.67
N SER A 406 25.26 -15.34 7.93
CA SER A 406 25.31 -15.24 6.47
C SER A 406 25.17 -16.59 5.80
N GLU A 407 24.80 -17.64 6.53
CA GLU A 407 24.87 -19.01 6.07
C GLU A 407 23.92 -19.28 4.89
N GLU A 408 22.68 -18.79 4.92
CA GLU A 408 21.77 -18.91 3.77
C GLU A 408 22.34 -18.20 2.54
N ARG A 409 22.92 -17.01 2.73
CA ARG A 409 23.57 -16.26 1.65
C ARG A 409 24.80 -16.99 1.12
N ARG A 410 25.62 -17.58 1.99
CA ARG A 410 26.80 -18.37 1.60
C ARG A 410 26.37 -19.60 0.81
N ARG A 411 25.34 -20.32 1.26
CA ARG A 411 24.78 -21.47 0.55
C ARG A 411 24.19 -21.06 -0.80
N GLU A 412 23.48 -19.94 -0.86
CA GLU A 412 22.93 -19.44 -2.11
C GLU A 412 24.04 -18.98 -3.09
N VAL A 413 25.10 -18.33 -2.59
CA VAL A 413 26.28 -17.99 -3.38
C VAL A 413 26.99 -19.24 -3.86
N ALA A 414 27.21 -20.24 -2.99
CA ALA A 414 27.83 -21.52 -3.35
C ALA A 414 26.99 -22.27 -4.39
N ARG A 415 25.65 -22.27 -4.24
CA ARG A 415 24.71 -22.85 -5.21
C ARG A 415 24.79 -22.14 -6.56
N LYS A 416 24.80 -20.81 -6.56
CA LYS A 416 24.97 -19.99 -7.78
C LYS A 416 26.34 -20.19 -8.42
N GLN A 417 27.40 -20.29 -7.62
CA GLN A 417 28.75 -20.56 -8.07
C GLN A 417 28.84 -21.95 -8.71
N LYS A 418 28.29 -22.98 -8.07
CA LYS A 418 28.22 -24.34 -8.62
C LYS A 418 27.40 -24.39 -9.91
N ALA A 419 26.28 -23.67 -9.98
CA ALA A 419 25.49 -23.53 -11.20
C ALA A 419 26.26 -22.81 -12.31
N PHE A 420 26.98 -21.74 -11.98
CA PHE A 420 27.85 -21.02 -12.91
C PHE A 420 29.00 -21.89 -13.41
N GLU A 421 29.66 -22.64 -12.53
CA GLU A 421 30.72 -23.59 -12.89
C GLU A 421 30.19 -24.72 -13.78
N LEU A 422 28.99 -25.22 -13.52
CA LEU A 422 28.31 -26.20 -14.38
C LEU A 422 28.03 -25.61 -15.77
N ILE A 423 27.52 -24.38 -15.86
CA ILE A 423 27.27 -23.69 -17.14
C ILE A 423 28.60 -23.43 -17.87
N ARG A 424 29.63 -22.97 -17.16
CA ARG A 424 30.97 -22.74 -17.71
C ARG A 424 31.60 -24.03 -18.21
N GLY A 425 31.41 -25.14 -17.47
CA GLY A 425 31.80 -26.49 -17.89
C GLY A 425 31.11 -26.88 -19.19
N LYS A 426 29.78 -26.73 -19.25
CA LYS A 426 28.97 -26.98 -20.47
C LYS A 426 29.43 -26.14 -21.66
N LEU A 427 29.72 -24.85 -21.46
CA LEU A 427 30.21 -23.96 -22.50
C LEU A 427 31.62 -24.32 -22.97
N ARG A 428 32.50 -24.77 -22.07
CA ARG A 428 33.82 -25.29 -22.43
C ARG A 428 33.71 -26.58 -23.24
N THR A 429 32.85 -27.52 -22.85
CA THR A 429 32.60 -28.74 -23.63
C THR A 429 31.97 -28.44 -24.99
N LEU A 430 31.08 -27.44 -25.10
CA LEU A 430 30.55 -27.00 -26.39
C LEU A 430 31.64 -26.38 -27.28
N LYS A 431 32.57 -25.62 -26.69
CA LYS A 431 33.72 -25.04 -27.41
C LYS A 431 34.75 -26.11 -27.82
N VAL A 432 34.90 -27.18 -27.04
CA VAL A 432 35.72 -28.35 -27.41
C VAL A 432 35.03 -29.19 -28.48
N CYS A 433 33.70 -29.32 -28.46
CA CYS A 433 32.95 -30.01 -29.52
C CYS A 433 32.99 -29.23 -30.85
N SER A 434 33.01 -27.89 -30.82
CA SER A 434 33.25 -27.08 -32.03
C SER A 434 34.71 -27.16 -32.52
N LEU A 435 35.68 -27.27 -31.60
CA LEU A 435 37.10 -27.44 -31.97
C LEU A 435 37.43 -28.85 -32.51
N ILE A 436 36.62 -29.86 -32.21
CA ILE A 436 36.76 -31.20 -32.82
C ILE A 436 36.08 -31.25 -34.20
N SER A 437 35.24 -30.27 -34.56
CA SER A 437 34.70 -30.14 -35.92
C SER A 437 35.65 -29.44 -36.90
N ASP A 438 36.64 -28.68 -36.40
CA ASP A 438 37.46 -27.78 -37.21
C ASP A 438 38.97 -28.12 -37.15
N LEU A 439 39.32 -29.38 -36.92
CA LEU A 439 40.73 -29.84 -36.87
C LEU A 439 41.39 -30.04 -38.24
N GLU A 440 40.96 -29.31 -39.27
CA GLU A 440 41.80 -29.02 -40.44
C GLU A 440 41.79 -27.52 -40.74
N GLU A 441 42.99 -26.94 -40.61
CA GLU A 441 43.44 -25.61 -41.03
C GLU A 441 43.20 -24.38 -40.13
N ALA A 442 44.36 -23.89 -39.66
CA ALA A 442 44.77 -22.50 -39.49
C ALA A 442 44.95 -21.98 -38.05
N ALA A 443 46.22 -21.76 -37.73
CA ALA A 443 46.69 -20.94 -36.63
C ALA A 443 45.97 -19.59 -36.59
N ASN A 444 45.29 -19.29 -35.48
CA ASN A 444 44.68 -17.99 -35.25
C ASN A 444 45.20 -17.34 -33.95
N PRO A 445 46.12 -16.36 -34.05
CA PRO A 445 46.67 -15.64 -32.91
C PRO A 445 45.77 -14.44 -32.55
N LEU A 446 44.50 -14.66 -32.22
CA LEU A 446 43.58 -13.56 -31.86
C LEU A 446 42.53 -14.05 -30.86
N ALA A 447 42.97 -14.30 -29.62
CA ALA A 447 42.06 -14.24 -28.48
C ALA A 447 41.71 -12.77 -28.23
N GLN A 448 40.81 -12.20 -29.04
CA GLN A 448 40.26 -10.88 -28.77
C GLN A 448 39.65 -10.88 -27.36
N PRO A 449 39.96 -9.88 -26.53
CA PRO A 449 39.38 -9.80 -25.20
C PRO A 449 37.85 -9.68 -25.34
N PRO A 450 37.08 -10.19 -24.37
CA PRO A 450 35.62 -10.20 -24.45
C PRO A 450 35.11 -8.79 -24.82
N PRO A 451 34.04 -8.67 -25.63
CA PRO A 451 33.58 -7.40 -26.21
C PRO A 451 33.45 -6.25 -25.20
N ILE A 452 33.15 -6.57 -23.93
CA ILE A 452 33.03 -5.60 -22.85
C ILE A 452 34.36 -4.89 -22.49
N VAL A 453 35.50 -5.55 -22.73
CA VAL A 453 36.85 -5.01 -22.55
C VAL A 453 37.27 -4.19 -23.78
N ALA A 454 36.70 -4.51 -24.95
CA ALA A 454 36.89 -3.77 -26.19
C ALA A 454 35.98 -2.53 -26.30
N THR A 455 34.87 -2.46 -25.54
CA THR A 455 34.06 -1.24 -25.44
C THR A 455 34.89 -0.11 -24.86
N SER A 456 34.96 0.99 -25.62
CA SER A 456 35.69 2.22 -25.28
C SER A 456 35.51 2.62 -23.82
N SER A 457 36.63 2.95 -23.17
CA SER A 457 36.68 3.53 -21.81
C SER A 457 35.85 4.80 -21.64
N LYS A 458 35.35 5.40 -22.73
CA LYS A 458 34.45 6.56 -22.71
C LYS A 458 32.96 6.19 -22.64
N ILE A 459 32.56 5.04 -23.19
CA ILE A 459 31.15 4.63 -23.25
C ILE A 459 30.72 4.00 -21.92
N LEU A 460 31.60 3.19 -21.32
CA LEU A 460 31.31 2.50 -20.08
C LEU A 460 30.91 3.46 -18.94
N PRO A 461 31.65 4.55 -18.64
CA PRO A 461 31.22 5.52 -17.65
C PRO A 461 29.85 6.14 -17.92
N GLU A 462 29.52 6.45 -19.17
CA GLU A 462 28.18 6.97 -19.52
C GLU A 462 27.09 5.92 -19.28
N ILE A 463 27.36 4.65 -19.59
CA ILE A 463 26.44 3.55 -19.24
C ILE A 463 26.29 3.44 -17.71
N LEU A 464 27.39 3.53 -16.95
CA LEU A 464 27.34 3.44 -15.49
C LEU A 464 26.46 4.52 -14.86
N LYS A 465 26.45 5.74 -15.41
CA LYS A 465 25.54 6.83 -14.97
C LYS A 465 24.06 6.49 -15.11
N HIS A 466 23.71 5.60 -16.03
CA HIS A 466 22.34 5.11 -16.23
C HIS A 466 22.02 3.84 -15.41
N LEU A 467 23.03 3.21 -14.81
CA LEU A 467 22.84 2.04 -13.96
C LEU A 467 22.62 2.45 -12.51
N ARG A 468 21.80 1.68 -11.79
CA ARG A 468 21.71 1.83 -10.34
C ARG A 468 23.01 1.36 -9.71
N ARG A 469 23.44 1.97 -8.60
CA ARG A 469 24.67 1.56 -7.89
C ARG A 469 24.74 0.09 -7.50
N ASN A 470 23.61 -0.51 -7.13
CA ASN A 470 23.56 -1.95 -6.85
C ASN A 470 23.87 -2.78 -8.11
N ASP A 471 23.45 -2.30 -9.27
CA ASP A 471 23.74 -2.93 -10.55
C ASP A 471 25.21 -2.69 -10.93
N VAL A 472 25.76 -1.48 -10.72
CA VAL A 472 27.21 -1.19 -10.87
C VAL A 472 28.06 -2.07 -9.95
N PHE A 473 27.69 -2.23 -8.67
CA PHE A 473 28.38 -3.10 -7.73
C PHE A 473 28.29 -4.57 -8.12
N ARG A 474 27.11 -5.05 -8.53
CA ARG A 474 26.94 -6.42 -9.05
C ARG A 474 27.76 -6.64 -10.31
N LEU A 475 27.81 -5.65 -11.18
CA LEU A 475 28.56 -5.65 -12.42
C LEU A 475 30.08 -5.70 -12.13
N MET A 476 30.55 -4.90 -11.16
CA MET A 476 31.92 -4.94 -10.65
C MET A 476 32.27 -6.31 -10.07
N LEU A 477 31.37 -6.95 -9.31
CA LEU A 477 31.58 -8.30 -8.78
C LEU A 477 31.54 -9.40 -9.85
N ALA A 478 30.70 -9.22 -10.89
CA ALA A 478 30.55 -10.19 -11.96
C ALA A 478 31.68 -10.14 -12.99
N CYS A 479 32.34 -8.98 -13.15
CA CYS A 479 33.36 -8.77 -14.18
C CYS A 479 34.55 -7.99 -13.64
N ARG A 480 35.68 -8.69 -13.45
CA ARG A 480 36.94 -8.07 -13.00
C ARG A 480 37.48 -7.02 -13.97
N ALA A 481 37.20 -7.14 -15.27
CA ALA A 481 37.77 -6.27 -16.30
C ALA A 481 37.23 -4.83 -16.30
N ILE A 482 36.11 -4.60 -15.62
CA ILE A 482 35.51 -3.26 -15.46
C ILE A 482 35.63 -2.75 -14.02
N TYR A 483 36.38 -3.46 -13.17
CA TYR A 483 36.62 -3.07 -11.79
C TYR A 483 37.21 -1.65 -11.70
N ASP A 484 38.26 -1.37 -12.48
CA ASP A 484 38.96 -0.08 -12.47
C ASP A 484 38.09 1.08 -12.98
N ILE A 485 37.00 0.79 -13.69
CA ILE A 485 36.03 1.79 -14.17
C ILE A 485 34.89 1.96 -13.16
N CYS A 486 34.37 0.85 -12.64
CA CYS A 486 33.25 0.87 -11.69
C CYS A 486 33.69 1.38 -10.30
N TYR A 487 34.92 1.10 -9.89
CA TYR A 487 35.40 1.44 -8.56
C TYR A 487 35.41 2.96 -8.32
N PRO A 488 36.04 3.80 -9.17
CA PRO A 488 35.95 5.26 -9.02
C PRO A 488 34.52 5.78 -9.04
N ASP A 489 33.67 5.27 -9.94
CA ASP A 489 32.26 5.69 -10.07
C ASP A 489 31.43 5.38 -8.81
N MET A 490 31.66 4.23 -8.19
CA MET A 490 31.00 3.88 -6.92
C MET A 490 31.40 4.82 -5.78
N TRP A 491 32.66 5.29 -5.77
CA TRP A 491 33.17 6.20 -4.74
C TRP A 491 32.95 7.69 -5.06
N ALA A 492 32.63 8.04 -6.31
CA ALA A 492 32.42 9.41 -6.75
C ALA A 492 31.33 10.16 -5.98
N SER A 493 30.35 9.44 -5.45
CA SER A 493 29.33 10.03 -4.56
C SER A 493 29.15 9.18 -3.30
N LEU A 494 29.04 9.78 -2.13
CA LEU A 494 28.64 9.09 -0.91
C LEU A 494 27.40 9.78 -0.36
N ARG A 495 26.32 9.01 -0.20
CA ARG A 495 25.03 9.54 0.24
C ARG A 495 24.54 8.73 1.43
N PHE A 496 24.32 9.43 2.53
CA PHE A 496 23.87 8.83 3.79
C PHE A 496 22.46 9.35 4.12
N GLY A 497 21.53 8.42 4.34
CA GLY A 497 20.18 8.69 4.89
C GLY A 497 19.04 9.10 3.93
N SER A 498 19.15 8.89 2.61
CA SER A 498 18.05 9.27 1.69
C SER A 498 16.75 8.50 1.97
N HIS A 499 15.74 9.16 2.55
CA HIS A 499 14.43 8.56 2.85
C HIS A 499 13.68 8.11 1.60
N HIS A 500 13.84 8.77 0.45
CA HIS A 500 13.13 8.41 -0.79
C HIS A 500 13.60 7.13 -1.46
N ASP A 501 14.66 6.47 -0.97
CA ASP A 501 15.17 5.21 -1.54
C ASP A 501 14.66 3.95 -0.81
N TRP A 502 13.73 4.08 0.15
CA TRP A 502 13.13 2.93 0.83
C TRP A 502 12.31 2.03 -0.10
N GLU A 503 11.63 2.60 -1.10
CA GLU A 503 10.89 1.81 -2.11
C GLU A 503 11.78 1.33 -3.27
N TYR A 504 12.91 2.00 -3.51
CA TYR A 504 13.84 1.67 -4.60
C TYR A 504 15.28 1.76 -4.11
N PHE A 505 15.77 0.66 -3.52
CA PHE A 505 17.15 0.45 -3.03
C PHE A 505 18.25 1.10 -3.91
N ARG A 506 18.59 2.37 -3.63
CA ARG A 506 19.98 2.83 -3.64
C ARG A 506 20.66 2.22 -2.43
N ALA A 507 21.96 1.97 -2.51
CA ALA A 507 22.75 1.65 -1.33
C ALA A 507 22.90 2.91 -0.47
N SER A 508 21.80 3.39 0.11
CA SER A 508 21.89 4.19 1.32
C SER A 508 22.50 3.26 2.37
N VAL A 509 23.59 3.70 2.99
CA VAL A 509 24.16 3.02 4.15
C VAL A 509 23.21 3.29 5.34
N GLY A 510 21.96 2.86 5.23
CA GLY A 510 20.88 3.20 6.16
C GLY A 510 20.78 2.24 7.35
N ARG A 511 21.44 1.08 7.27
CA ARG A 511 21.62 0.23 8.46
C ARG A 511 22.90 0.66 9.16
N ALA A 512 22.79 1.01 10.44
CA ALA A 512 23.94 1.37 11.28
C ALA A 512 25.08 0.34 11.21
N GLU A 513 24.76 -0.95 11.03
CA GLU A 513 25.76 -2.00 10.83
C GLU A 513 26.55 -1.84 9.51
N ALA A 514 25.90 -1.42 8.43
CA ALA A 514 26.58 -1.13 7.16
C ALA A 514 27.45 0.13 7.29
N VAL A 515 27.01 1.11 8.06
CA VAL A 515 27.77 2.33 8.40
C VAL A 515 29.04 1.96 9.16
N GLN A 516 28.92 1.19 10.24
CA GLN A 516 30.07 0.78 11.04
C GLN A 516 31.04 -0.07 10.23
N LYS A 517 30.52 -0.97 9.38
CA LYS A 517 31.35 -1.75 8.45
C LYS A 517 32.08 -0.86 7.46
N TRP A 518 31.42 0.18 6.92
CA TRP A 518 32.06 1.14 6.04
C TRP A 518 33.17 1.90 6.76
N ALA A 519 32.89 2.49 7.93
CA ALA A 519 33.88 3.25 8.70
C ALA A 519 35.10 2.38 9.10
N LYS A 520 34.85 1.14 9.54
CA LYS A 520 35.90 0.17 9.84
C LYS A 520 36.70 -0.21 8.59
N SER A 521 36.04 -0.38 7.44
CA SER A 521 36.73 -0.71 6.18
C SER A 521 37.60 0.43 5.71
N VAL A 522 37.12 1.67 5.80
CA VAL A 522 37.91 2.88 5.47
C VAL A 522 39.12 3.02 6.41
N GLY A 523 38.91 2.79 7.72
CA GLY A 523 39.98 2.81 8.71
C GLY A 523 41.05 1.72 8.51
N ILE A 524 40.66 0.52 8.07
CA ILE A 524 41.60 -0.59 7.81
C ILE A 524 42.30 -0.45 6.45
N LEU A 525 41.58 -0.03 5.42
CA LEU A 525 42.05 0.00 4.03
C LEU A 525 42.70 1.34 3.62
N GLY A 526 42.82 2.30 4.56
CA GLY A 526 43.56 3.54 4.33
C GLY A 526 42.87 4.56 3.42
N GLY A 527 41.54 4.53 3.32
CA GLY A 527 40.79 5.56 2.59
C GLY A 527 40.90 5.55 1.06
N GLY A 528 41.56 4.58 0.42
CA GLY A 528 41.87 4.59 -1.03
C GLY A 528 40.70 4.70 -2.04
N GLY A 529 39.44 4.73 -1.58
CA GLY A 529 38.31 5.11 -2.43
C GLY A 529 37.96 6.60 -2.37
N LEU A 530 38.27 7.27 -1.26
CA LEU A 530 37.87 8.66 -0.99
C LEU A 530 38.60 9.69 -1.84
N GLU A 531 39.72 9.33 -2.45
CA GLU A 531 40.41 10.14 -3.47
C GLU A 531 39.55 10.39 -4.72
N HIS A 532 38.55 9.53 -4.94
CA HIS A 532 37.58 9.68 -6.02
C HIS A 532 36.31 10.42 -5.59
N LEU A 533 36.14 10.74 -4.30
CA LEU A 533 34.92 11.36 -3.79
C LEU A 533 34.72 12.76 -4.39
N GLU A 534 33.65 12.93 -5.15
CA GLU A 534 33.24 14.21 -5.75
C GLU A 534 32.06 14.83 -4.98
N VAL A 535 31.08 14.01 -4.60
CA VAL A 535 29.83 14.45 -3.95
C VAL A 535 29.61 13.75 -2.61
N LEU A 536 29.49 14.49 -1.52
CA LEU A 536 29.12 13.97 -0.20
C LEU A 536 27.74 14.51 0.22
N GLU A 537 26.80 13.63 0.54
CA GLU A 537 25.44 13.97 0.96
C GLU A 537 25.12 13.34 2.33
N LEU A 538 24.85 14.18 3.33
CA LEU A 538 24.53 13.82 4.71
C LEU A 538 23.11 14.33 5.01
N THR A 539 22.11 13.49 4.77
CA THR A 539 20.68 13.86 4.89
C THR A 539 20.16 13.69 6.33
N ARG A 540 18.90 14.07 6.58
CA ARG A 540 18.23 13.90 7.89
C ARG A 540 18.35 12.47 8.45
N ALA A 541 18.14 11.44 7.63
CA ALA A 541 18.11 10.07 8.14
C ALA A 541 19.50 9.52 8.51
N PHE A 542 20.58 10.20 8.10
CA PHE A 542 21.92 9.85 8.58
C PHE A 542 22.06 10.15 10.08
N TYR A 543 21.41 11.21 10.55
CA TYR A 543 21.48 11.67 11.92
C TYR A 543 20.33 11.15 12.79
N SER A 544 19.16 10.88 12.21
CA SER A 544 17.96 10.43 12.93
C SER A 544 17.95 8.94 13.28
N THR A 545 19.08 8.24 13.23
CA THR A 545 19.13 6.84 13.65
C THR A 545 19.11 6.78 15.18
N ASP A 546 17.91 6.86 15.76
CA ASP A 546 17.65 6.85 17.21
C ASP A 546 18.36 5.70 17.95
N HIS A 547 18.62 4.60 17.24
CA HIS A 547 19.14 3.37 17.82
C HIS A 547 20.67 3.23 17.82
N TYR A 548 21.44 4.11 17.15
CA TYR A 548 22.91 3.96 17.04
C TYR A 548 23.65 5.31 16.99
N ARG A 549 23.58 6.06 18.10
CA ARG A 549 24.22 7.37 18.27
C ARG A 549 25.74 7.40 18.02
N GLU A 550 26.43 6.26 18.06
CA GLU A 550 27.87 6.19 17.78
C GLU A 550 28.20 6.21 16.28
N SER A 551 27.25 5.81 15.43
CA SER A 551 27.53 5.54 14.01
C SER A 551 27.80 6.79 13.16
N PRO A 552 27.11 7.93 13.34
CA PRO A 552 27.42 9.16 12.61
C PRO A 552 28.76 9.75 13.06
N LYS A 553 29.05 9.70 14.36
CA LYS A 553 30.29 10.25 14.94
C LYS A 553 31.54 9.62 14.34
N THR A 554 31.57 8.29 14.27
CA THR A 554 32.72 7.57 13.70
C THR A 554 32.89 7.90 12.21
N ILE A 555 31.80 8.01 11.44
CA ILE A 555 31.88 8.41 10.03
C ILE A 555 32.43 9.84 9.91
N LEU A 556 31.86 10.79 10.66
CA LEU A 556 32.24 12.19 10.56
C LEU A 556 33.69 12.41 10.98
N SER A 557 34.16 11.70 12.01
CA SER A 557 35.56 11.69 12.41
C SER A 557 36.47 11.14 11.30
N VAL A 558 36.11 10.01 10.69
CA VAL A 558 36.86 9.43 9.55
C VAL A 558 36.87 10.39 8.37
N LEU A 559 35.74 10.98 8.00
CA LEU A 559 35.66 11.96 6.91
C LEU A 559 36.47 13.22 7.21
N ALA A 560 36.40 13.75 8.43
CA ALA A 560 37.19 14.90 8.87
C ALA A 560 38.69 14.63 8.71
N ASN A 561 39.18 13.50 9.24
CA ASN A 561 40.57 13.08 9.07
C ASN A 561 40.99 13.02 7.59
N GLN A 562 40.13 12.48 6.71
CA GLN A 562 40.46 12.32 5.29
C GLN A 562 40.43 13.65 4.52
N VAL A 563 39.60 14.60 4.93
CA VAL A 563 39.60 15.97 4.42
C VAL A 563 40.85 16.72 4.89
N GLU A 564 41.17 16.66 6.18
CA GLU A 564 42.35 17.30 6.79
C GLU A 564 43.66 16.81 6.18
N LEU A 565 43.76 15.50 5.90
CA LEU A 565 44.92 14.87 5.25
C LEU A 565 45.01 15.16 3.74
N GLY A 566 43.97 15.75 3.14
CA GLY A 566 43.94 16.03 1.70
C GLY A 566 43.64 14.81 0.82
N ASN A 567 43.13 13.72 1.39
CA ASN A 567 42.78 12.47 0.68
C ASN A 567 41.44 12.55 -0.07
N THR A 568 40.79 13.71 -0.10
CA THR A 568 39.53 13.97 -0.82
C THR A 568 39.68 15.11 -1.84
N PRO A 569 40.71 15.11 -2.71
CA PRO A 569 41.06 16.26 -3.55
C PRO A 569 39.99 16.61 -4.59
N LYS A 570 39.13 15.64 -4.94
CA LYS A 570 38.05 15.78 -5.93
C LYS A 570 36.72 16.25 -5.32
N LEU A 571 36.63 16.37 -3.99
CA LEU A 571 35.39 16.76 -3.34
C LEU A 571 34.99 18.16 -3.80
N ASN A 572 33.91 18.24 -4.56
CA ASN A 572 33.45 19.47 -5.20
C ASN A 572 32.01 19.81 -4.78
N GLN A 573 31.30 18.89 -4.11
CA GLN A 573 29.96 19.13 -3.60
C GLN A 573 29.78 18.49 -2.22
N LEU A 574 29.27 19.28 -1.28
CA LEU A 574 28.80 18.82 0.02
C LEU A 574 27.34 19.24 0.22
N SER A 575 26.48 18.28 0.54
CA SER A 575 25.11 18.52 0.99
C SER A 575 24.96 18.05 2.44
N LEU A 576 24.59 18.96 3.34
CA LEU A 576 24.55 18.71 4.77
C LEU A 576 23.18 19.12 5.33
N ASN A 577 22.53 18.22 6.05
CA ASN A 577 21.38 18.59 6.88
C ASN A 577 21.86 19.10 8.25
N TRP A 578 22.06 20.42 8.33
CA TRP A 578 22.54 21.16 9.50
C TRP A 578 21.72 20.90 10.77
N ALA A 579 20.40 20.87 10.63
CA ALA A 579 19.49 20.70 11.75
C ALA A 579 19.88 19.51 12.62
N ASN A 580 20.14 18.38 11.98
CA ASN A 580 20.45 17.14 12.67
C ASN A 580 21.97 16.95 12.89
N ALA A 581 22.81 17.70 12.17
CA ALA A 581 24.24 17.70 12.41
C ALA A 581 24.61 18.29 13.78
N LEU A 582 23.77 19.16 14.34
CA LEU A 582 24.01 19.76 15.66
C LEU A 582 23.04 19.30 16.73
N MET A 583 21.80 18.97 16.36
CA MET A 583 20.78 18.53 17.31
C MET A 583 20.75 17.00 17.39
N ILE A 584 21.38 16.42 18.42
CA ILE A 584 20.92 15.12 18.92
C ILE A 584 19.71 15.45 19.79
N GLU A 585 18.52 15.53 19.18
CA GLU A 585 17.27 15.58 19.93
C GLU A 585 17.30 14.39 20.91
N SER A 586 17.45 14.68 22.20
CA SER A 586 17.13 13.67 23.19
C SER A 586 15.61 13.60 23.21
N SER A 587 15.06 12.40 23.06
CA SER A 587 13.63 12.14 23.24
C SER A 587 13.11 12.58 24.63
N SER A 588 14.03 12.98 25.53
CA SER A 588 13.80 13.58 26.84
C SER A 588 13.78 15.12 26.87
N GLY A 589 13.75 15.83 25.74
CA GLY A 589 13.55 17.29 25.70
C GLY A 589 14.73 18.15 26.17
N GLY A 590 15.89 17.56 26.46
CA GLY A 590 17.11 18.28 26.79
C GLY A 590 18.02 18.42 25.57
N VAL A 591 18.34 19.66 25.19
CA VAL A 591 19.43 19.96 24.24
C VAL A 591 20.74 19.52 24.90
N ARG A 592 21.46 18.57 24.30
CA ARG A 592 22.79 18.18 24.77
C ARG A 592 23.86 19.04 24.11
N PRO A 593 25.01 19.27 24.79
CA PRO A 593 26.13 20.01 24.21
C PRO A 593 26.58 19.40 22.88
N GLN A 594 27.04 20.28 21.99
CA GLN A 594 27.52 19.99 20.64
C GLN A 594 28.51 18.82 20.63
N ASP A 595 28.33 17.90 19.69
CA ASP A 595 29.29 16.81 19.50
C ASP A 595 30.61 17.34 18.93
N PRO A 596 31.74 17.20 19.62
CA PRO A 596 33.03 17.71 19.15
C PRO A 596 33.44 17.15 17.79
N GLU A 597 33.04 15.92 17.43
CA GLU A 597 33.39 15.34 16.12
C GLU A 597 32.60 15.99 14.98
N ASN A 598 31.35 16.40 15.23
CA ASN A 598 30.55 17.12 14.22
C ASN A 598 31.12 18.51 13.99
N LEU A 599 31.50 19.21 15.06
CA LEU A 599 32.18 20.51 14.98
C LEU A 599 33.50 20.41 14.23
N ARG A 600 34.32 19.39 14.56
CA ARG A 600 35.58 19.13 13.87
C ARG A 600 35.38 18.90 12.38
N PHE A 601 34.41 18.06 12.00
CA PHE A 601 34.09 17.84 10.58
C PHE A 601 33.71 19.15 9.87
N CYS A 602 32.84 19.97 10.47
CA CYS A 602 32.48 21.27 9.89
C CYS A 602 33.70 22.19 9.74
N HIS A 603 34.60 22.26 10.74
CA HIS A 603 35.84 23.02 10.65
C HIS A 603 36.76 22.52 9.52
N ALA A 604 36.96 21.20 9.40
CA ALA A 604 37.74 20.62 8.32
C ALA A 604 37.17 20.98 6.94
N ILE A 605 35.85 20.94 6.78
CA ILE A 605 35.16 21.37 5.56
C ILE A 605 35.33 22.87 5.32
N LYS A 606 35.23 23.71 6.35
CA LYS A 606 35.45 25.16 6.23
C LYS A 606 36.84 25.46 5.69
N GLU A 607 37.88 24.89 6.30
CA GLU A 607 39.26 25.06 5.84
C GLU A 607 39.49 24.53 4.42
N TYR A 608 38.88 23.38 4.09
CA TYR A 608 38.93 22.83 2.74
C TYR A 608 38.27 23.77 1.71
N SER A 609 37.07 24.26 2.03
CA SER A 609 36.27 25.10 1.13
C SER A 609 36.86 26.49 0.92
N GLN A 610 37.55 27.07 1.92
CA GLN A 610 38.24 28.36 1.81
C GLN A 610 39.36 28.35 0.77
N LYS A 611 39.97 27.17 0.52
CA LYS A 611 41.02 26.98 -0.50
C LYS A 611 40.47 26.82 -1.92
N LYS A 612 39.14 26.78 -2.09
CA LYS A 612 38.46 26.53 -3.36
C LYS A 612 37.67 27.76 -3.78
N THR A 613 37.43 27.92 -5.07
CA THR A 613 36.49 28.93 -5.59
C THR A 613 35.04 28.44 -5.49
N PRO A 614 34.02 29.34 -5.53
CA PRO A 614 32.62 28.92 -5.58
C PRO A 614 32.22 28.10 -6.84
N LYS A 615 33.12 27.96 -7.82
CA LYS A 615 32.95 27.08 -8.99
C LYS A 615 33.53 25.69 -8.76
N GLU A 616 34.58 25.59 -7.95
CA GLU A 616 35.27 24.32 -7.64
C GLU A 616 34.64 23.58 -6.46
N PHE A 617 33.95 24.29 -5.56
CA PHE A 617 33.26 23.69 -4.43
C PHE A 617 31.88 24.31 -4.23
N ARG A 618 30.88 23.44 -4.04
CA ARG A 618 29.47 23.76 -3.84
C ARG A 618 29.00 23.22 -2.50
N LEU A 619 28.32 24.07 -1.75
CA LEU A 619 27.69 23.70 -0.49
C LEU A 619 26.16 23.76 -0.67
N SER A 620 25.48 22.73 -0.18
CA SER A 620 24.03 22.64 -0.08
C SER A 620 23.66 22.42 1.39
N LEU A 621 22.81 23.26 1.97
CA LEU A 621 22.43 23.15 3.39
C LEU A 621 20.94 22.89 3.57
N GLY A 622 20.61 21.88 4.39
CA GLY A 622 19.29 21.63 4.94
C GLY A 622 19.22 22.15 6.38
N LEU A 623 18.53 23.26 6.65
CA LEU A 623 18.43 23.87 7.97
C LEU A 623 17.08 23.58 8.63
N ASN A 624 17.04 23.60 9.96
CA ASN A 624 15.83 23.79 10.75
C ASN A 624 16.04 25.07 11.54
N LEU A 625 15.14 26.05 11.45
CA LEU A 625 15.38 27.36 12.08
C LEU A 625 15.58 27.29 13.60
N ALA A 626 14.98 26.30 14.28
CA ALA A 626 15.25 26.07 15.70
C ALA A 626 16.75 25.83 16.00
N SER A 627 17.47 25.16 15.09
CA SER A 627 18.90 24.89 15.24
C SER A 627 19.80 26.11 15.02
N LEU A 628 19.32 27.15 14.33
CA LEU A 628 20.11 28.37 14.09
C LEU A 628 20.27 29.23 15.35
N LEU A 629 19.32 29.13 16.28
CA LEU A 629 19.37 29.89 17.53
C LEU A 629 20.50 29.42 18.45
N GLU A 630 20.97 28.19 18.26
CA GLU A 630 22.06 27.61 19.05
C GLU A 630 23.43 27.87 18.44
N VAL A 631 23.56 27.70 17.11
CA VAL A 631 24.84 27.82 16.41
C VAL A 631 24.65 28.43 15.03
N ASN A 632 25.29 29.58 14.80
CA ASN A 632 25.29 30.21 13.48
C ASN A 632 26.17 29.42 12.49
N PRO A 633 25.63 28.94 11.35
CA PRO A 633 26.40 28.23 10.32
C PRO A 633 27.61 29.00 9.79
N SER A 634 27.57 30.33 9.76
CA SER A 634 28.68 31.16 9.27
C SER A 634 29.96 31.01 10.12
N SER A 635 29.79 30.66 11.41
CA SER A 635 30.93 30.41 12.31
C SER A 635 31.68 29.12 11.96
N LEU A 636 31.00 28.11 11.41
CA LEU A 636 31.54 26.77 11.17
C LEU A 636 31.68 26.38 9.70
N LEU A 637 31.10 27.12 8.75
CA LEU A 637 31.18 26.86 7.31
C LEU A 637 31.52 28.14 6.53
N ASP A 638 32.00 28.00 5.29
CA ASP A 638 32.16 29.12 4.34
C ASP A 638 30.87 29.29 3.52
N LEU A 639 29.94 30.13 4.02
CA LEU A 639 28.65 30.37 3.37
C LEU A 639 28.77 31.05 2.00
N ARG A 640 29.94 31.60 1.64
CA ARG A 640 30.20 32.09 0.27
C ARG A 640 30.21 30.96 -0.76
N LYS A 641 30.30 29.70 -0.33
CA LYS A 641 30.19 28.50 -1.19
C LYS A 641 28.77 27.95 -1.28
N LEU A 642 27.82 28.51 -0.52
CA LEU A 642 26.44 28.05 -0.49
C LEU A 642 25.76 28.32 -1.83
N ARG A 643 25.25 27.26 -2.46
CA ARG A 643 24.51 27.29 -3.73
C ARG A 643 23.06 26.88 -3.55
N ASP A 644 22.81 25.93 -2.67
CA ASP A 644 21.47 25.43 -2.38
C ASP A 644 21.17 25.57 -0.89
N LEU A 645 20.01 26.10 -0.57
CA LEU A 645 19.53 26.24 0.79
C LEU A 645 18.11 25.68 0.87
N ASP A 646 17.90 24.64 1.68
CA ASP A 646 16.59 24.12 2.04
C ASP A 646 16.38 24.38 3.54
N VAL A 647 15.36 25.15 3.91
CA VAL A 647 15.10 25.57 5.29
C VAL A 647 13.75 25.05 5.71
N VAL A 648 13.71 24.25 6.77
CA VAL A 648 12.47 23.88 7.45
C VAL A 648 12.21 24.86 8.58
N ILE A 649 11.03 25.46 8.54
CA ILE A 649 10.55 26.43 9.51
C ILE A 649 9.38 25.81 10.26
N LYS A 650 9.56 25.58 11.55
CA LYS A 650 8.47 25.15 12.42
C LYS A 650 7.77 26.39 12.98
N TRP A 651 6.58 26.69 12.49
CA TRP A 651 5.74 27.76 13.05
C TRP A 651 4.73 27.13 14.00
N GLY A 652 4.67 27.54 15.27
CA GLY A 652 3.61 27.02 16.15
C GLY A 652 3.71 27.18 17.66
N GLU A 653 4.89 27.43 18.22
CA GLU A 653 5.03 27.49 19.69
C GLU A 653 5.01 28.91 20.26
N SER A 654 5.68 29.87 19.59
CA SER A 654 5.67 31.29 19.95
C SER A 654 5.98 32.19 18.76
N LEU A 655 5.42 33.41 18.77
CA LEU A 655 5.73 34.48 17.84
C LEU A 655 7.19 34.93 17.94
N ASP A 656 7.76 34.93 19.15
CA ASP A 656 9.18 35.28 19.38
C ASP A 656 10.12 34.36 18.62
N ILE A 657 9.83 33.05 18.67
CA ILE A 657 10.60 32.03 17.94
C ILE A 657 10.51 32.29 16.43
N SER A 658 9.34 32.70 15.96
CA SER A 658 9.07 33.02 14.56
C SER A 658 9.86 34.23 14.09
N ILE A 659 9.96 35.28 14.92
CA ILE A 659 10.76 36.49 14.66
C ILE A 659 12.26 36.15 14.67
N LEU A 660 12.73 35.44 15.69
CA LEU A 660 14.13 35.03 15.81
C LEU A 660 14.55 34.15 14.62
N ALA A 661 13.68 33.23 14.20
CA ALA A 661 13.87 32.37 13.06
C ALA A 661 14.01 33.18 11.74
N ALA A 662 13.13 34.17 11.53
CA ALA A 662 13.20 35.05 10.36
C ALA A 662 14.50 35.88 10.34
N ASN A 663 14.93 36.41 11.49
CA ASN A 663 16.19 37.17 11.60
C ASN A 663 17.42 36.28 11.37
N ALA A 664 17.46 35.07 11.94
CA ALA A 664 18.55 34.13 11.69
C ALA A 664 18.64 33.73 10.21
N LEU A 665 17.50 33.60 9.53
CA LEU A 665 17.46 33.36 8.09
C LEU A 665 18.01 34.56 7.29
N VAL A 666 17.67 35.79 7.71
CA VAL A 666 18.23 37.03 7.13
C VAL A 666 19.76 37.02 7.21
N ASP A 667 20.33 36.65 8.36
CA ASP A 667 21.79 36.58 8.54
C ASP A 667 22.43 35.55 7.59
N VAL A 668 21.89 34.33 7.54
CA VAL A 668 22.40 33.26 6.67
C VAL A 668 22.34 33.66 5.20
N LEU A 669 21.23 34.25 4.76
CA LEU A 669 21.06 34.67 3.36
C LEU A 669 21.98 35.85 3.01
N SER A 670 22.19 36.79 3.94
CA SER A 670 23.09 37.93 3.75
C SER A 670 24.54 37.48 3.56
N ASP A 671 24.96 36.42 4.25
CA ASP A 671 26.29 35.83 4.14
C ASP A 671 26.48 34.89 2.93
N SER A 672 25.43 34.70 2.11
CA SER A 672 25.38 33.72 1.02
C SER A 672 25.15 34.36 -0.36
N PRO A 673 26.06 35.22 -0.87
CA PRO A 673 25.83 35.99 -2.10
C PRO A 673 25.74 35.14 -3.38
N ASN A 674 26.29 33.91 -3.35
CA ASN A 674 26.36 33.00 -4.51
C ASN A 674 25.20 32.01 -4.60
N LEU A 675 24.16 32.20 -3.80
CA LEU A 675 23.04 31.28 -3.66
C LEU A 675 22.24 31.19 -4.96
N GLU A 676 22.03 29.98 -5.46
CA GLU A 676 21.34 29.69 -6.72
C GLU A 676 19.93 29.16 -6.46
N ASN A 677 19.73 28.38 -5.40
CA ASN A 677 18.46 27.74 -5.09
C ASN A 677 18.09 27.93 -3.61
N VAL A 678 16.89 28.44 -3.35
CA VAL A 678 16.32 28.56 -2.00
C VAL A 678 15.01 27.80 -1.94
N THR A 679 14.86 26.93 -0.94
CA THR A 679 13.63 26.26 -0.58
C THR A 679 13.29 26.59 0.86
N LEU A 680 12.12 27.17 1.10
CA LEU A 680 11.59 27.46 2.43
C LEU A 680 10.39 26.55 2.67
N ARG A 681 10.53 25.59 3.59
CA ARG A 681 9.47 24.66 3.99
C ARG A 681 8.89 25.11 5.32
N SER A 682 7.58 25.09 5.43
CA SER A 682 6.84 25.35 6.65
C SER A 682 6.28 24.04 7.19
N GLU A 683 6.67 23.65 8.39
CA GLU A 683 6.02 22.59 9.17
C GLU A 683 5.14 23.28 10.23
N ILE A 684 3.83 23.01 10.18
CA ILE A 684 2.90 23.51 11.17
C ILE A 684 2.70 22.45 12.25
N SER A 685 3.04 22.78 13.48
CA SER A 685 2.68 22.03 14.69
C SER A 685 1.61 22.79 15.47
N LEU A 686 0.47 23.13 14.84
CA LEU A 686 -0.62 23.80 15.53
C LEU A 686 -1.37 22.78 16.38
N GLY A 687 -0.96 22.65 17.64
CA GLY A 687 -1.91 22.21 18.66
C GLY A 687 -3.08 23.21 18.69
N ASN A 688 -4.31 22.72 18.92
CA ASN A 688 -5.53 23.54 18.93
C ASN A 688 -5.44 24.80 19.83
N ASN A 689 -4.55 24.81 20.81
CA ASN A 689 -4.39 25.89 21.80
C ASN A 689 -3.59 27.11 21.30
N SER A 690 -2.73 26.99 20.27
CA SER A 690 -1.88 28.11 19.82
C SER A 690 -2.65 29.17 19.01
N ARG A 691 -3.86 28.84 18.53
CA ARG A 691 -4.64 29.67 17.58
C ARG A 691 -5.15 31.00 18.16
N ASN A 692 -5.26 31.11 19.48
CA ASN A 692 -5.82 32.30 20.14
C ASN A 692 -4.78 33.39 20.48
N ARG A 693 -3.48 33.08 20.48
CA ARG A 693 -2.41 34.01 20.91
C ARG A 693 -1.83 34.89 19.80
N ILE A 694 -2.16 34.65 18.53
CA ILE A 694 -1.55 35.36 17.38
C ILE A 694 -2.05 36.82 17.25
N ASN A 695 -3.07 37.24 18.02
CA ASN A 695 -3.77 38.51 17.80
C ASN A 695 -3.04 39.78 18.31
N GLU A 696 -2.01 39.70 19.16
CA GLU A 696 -1.54 40.87 19.92
C GLU A 696 -0.19 41.47 19.45
N GLU A 697 0.62 40.79 18.62
CA GLU A 697 2.00 41.24 18.33
C GLU A 697 2.49 40.99 16.87
N ILE A 698 1.69 41.25 15.84
CA ILE A 698 2.10 40.93 14.44
C ILE A 698 3.16 41.89 13.88
N THR A 699 3.29 43.11 14.42
CA THR A 699 4.19 44.14 13.88
C THR A 699 5.66 43.70 13.81
N PRO A 700 6.28 43.15 14.86
CA PRO A 700 7.69 42.74 14.82
C PRO A 700 7.95 41.58 13.84
N LEU A 701 6.97 40.67 13.70
CA LEU A 701 7.03 39.64 12.68
C LEU A 701 7.03 40.26 11.27
N TRP A 702 6.19 41.26 11.02
CA TRP A 702 6.16 41.96 9.73
C TRP A 702 7.48 42.66 9.40
N GLU A 703 8.14 43.25 10.40
CA GLU A 703 9.47 43.85 10.24
C GLU A 703 10.53 42.79 9.87
N ALA A 704 10.56 41.66 10.58
CA ALA A 704 11.49 40.57 10.29
C ALA A 704 11.28 39.97 8.87
N ILE A 705 10.03 39.82 8.46
CA ILE A 705 9.66 39.35 7.12
C ILE A 705 10.03 40.37 6.04
N SER A 706 9.90 41.66 6.34
CA SER A 706 10.30 42.74 5.41
C SER A 706 11.83 42.76 5.21
N SER A 707 12.59 42.50 6.27
CA SER A 707 14.04 42.29 6.18
C SER A 707 14.38 41.07 5.32
N LEU A 708 13.66 39.95 5.51
CA LEU A 708 13.81 38.75 4.67
C LEU A 708 13.53 39.03 3.19
N GLN A 709 12.47 39.76 2.88
CA GLN A 709 12.15 40.19 1.51
C GLN A 709 13.28 41.02 0.89
N THR A 710 13.86 41.93 1.68
CA THR A 710 14.96 42.79 1.23
C THR A 710 16.18 41.97 0.87
N VAL A 711 16.56 41.01 1.73
CA VAL A 711 17.74 40.17 1.52
C VAL A 711 17.55 39.27 0.30
N ILE A 712 16.39 38.63 0.16
CA ILE A 712 16.08 37.81 -1.02
C ILE A 712 16.10 38.63 -2.30
N GLY A 713 15.61 39.87 -2.27
CA GLY A 713 15.69 40.80 -3.40
C GLY A 713 17.12 41.13 -3.84
N ASN A 714 18.10 41.03 -2.93
CA ASN A 714 19.51 41.33 -3.18
C ASN A 714 20.32 40.10 -3.65
N LEU A 715 19.71 38.90 -3.77
CA LEU A 715 20.41 37.69 -4.22
C LEU A 715 20.54 37.65 -5.75
N GLU A 716 21.59 38.29 -6.28
CA GLU A 716 21.83 38.44 -7.72
C GLU A 716 22.01 37.12 -8.49
N HIS A 717 22.34 36.03 -7.80
CA HIS A 717 22.57 34.72 -8.40
C HIS A 717 21.41 33.72 -8.20
N LEU A 718 20.35 34.12 -7.48
CA LEU A 718 19.24 33.23 -7.19
C LEU A 718 18.49 32.89 -8.47
N CYS A 719 18.51 31.61 -8.85
CA CYS A 719 17.86 31.07 -10.05
C CYS A 719 16.52 30.41 -9.73
N SER A 720 16.37 29.84 -8.53
CA SER A 720 15.15 29.16 -8.10
C SER A 720 14.75 29.52 -6.67
N LEU A 721 13.48 29.88 -6.48
CA LEU A 721 12.86 30.12 -5.17
C LEU A 721 11.66 29.21 -4.98
N SER A 722 11.66 28.37 -3.95
CA SER A 722 10.57 27.45 -3.62
C SER A 722 10.07 27.70 -2.21
N ILE A 723 8.75 27.73 -2.01
CA ILE A 723 8.10 27.95 -0.73
C ILE A 723 7.02 26.88 -0.56
N ILE A 724 7.13 26.03 0.47
CA ILE A 724 6.34 24.80 0.60
C ILE A 724 5.72 24.68 1.99
N GLY A 725 4.44 24.34 2.08
CA GLY A 725 3.77 23.98 3.35
C GLY A 725 2.97 25.14 3.93
N ALA A 726 1.86 24.82 4.60
CA ALA A 726 0.87 25.80 5.02
C ALA A 726 1.46 26.90 5.92
N LEU A 727 0.93 28.12 5.75
CA LEU A 727 1.38 29.37 6.37
C LEU A 727 2.84 29.76 6.04
N SER A 728 3.19 29.80 4.74
CA SER A 728 4.40 30.40 4.20
C SER A 728 4.63 31.82 4.74
N ILE A 729 5.26 31.91 5.93
CA ILE A 729 5.60 33.12 6.66
C ILE A 729 4.36 33.88 7.21
N TYR A 730 3.33 34.08 6.39
CA TYR A 730 2.00 34.59 6.71
C TYR A 730 1.10 34.42 5.47
N PRO A 731 -0.14 33.90 5.53
CA PRO A 731 -0.95 33.57 4.34
C PRO A 731 -1.26 34.72 3.37
N SER A 732 -1.07 35.96 3.81
CA SER A 732 -1.25 37.17 3.00
C SER A 732 0.08 37.80 2.55
N PHE A 733 1.21 37.22 2.93
CA PHE A 733 2.55 37.65 2.53
C PHE A 733 2.99 36.90 1.27
N LEU A 734 3.27 37.66 0.21
CA LEU A 734 3.84 37.14 -1.02
C LEU A 734 5.33 37.46 -1.01
N LEU A 735 6.17 36.44 -0.86
CA LEU A 735 7.61 36.59 -0.99
C LEU A 735 7.96 36.71 -2.48
N ILE A 736 8.48 37.88 -2.85
CA ILE A 736 8.80 38.25 -4.21
C ILE A 736 10.22 37.78 -4.55
N PRO A 737 10.43 37.06 -5.67
CA PRO A 737 11.76 36.66 -6.11
C PRO A 737 12.55 37.86 -6.69
N PRO A 738 13.90 37.85 -6.62
CA PRO A 738 14.75 38.82 -7.30
C PRO A 738 14.68 38.67 -8.84
N PRO A 739 15.08 39.69 -9.62
CA PRO A 739 15.05 39.65 -11.09
C PRO A 739 15.92 38.56 -11.74
N SER A 740 16.91 38.04 -11.01
CA SER A 740 17.78 36.93 -11.43
C SER A 740 17.05 35.58 -11.46
N CYS A 741 15.94 35.47 -10.73
CA CYS A 741 15.21 34.23 -10.56
C CYS A 741 14.48 33.83 -11.84
N LYS A 742 14.59 32.56 -12.22
CA LYS A 742 13.96 31.97 -13.41
C LYS A 742 12.85 31.00 -13.06
N SER A 743 12.87 30.45 -11.85
CA SER A 743 11.94 29.42 -11.40
C SER A 743 11.37 29.78 -10.02
N VAL A 744 10.05 29.77 -9.90
CA VAL A 744 9.39 29.98 -8.60
C VAL A 744 8.40 28.86 -8.30
N SER A 745 8.33 28.43 -7.05
CA SER A 745 7.35 27.46 -6.57
C SER A 745 6.67 27.98 -5.31
N TYR A 746 5.33 27.98 -5.31
CA TYR A 746 4.54 28.31 -4.12
C TYR A 746 3.57 27.17 -3.84
N SER A 747 3.68 26.58 -2.64
CA SER A 747 2.84 25.49 -2.17
C SER A 747 2.35 25.79 -0.76
N GLY A 748 1.05 25.75 -0.53
CA GLY A 748 0.44 26.04 0.78
C GLY A 748 -0.92 26.75 0.71
N MET A 749 -1.40 27.21 1.86
CA MET A 749 -2.67 27.93 1.97
C MET A 749 -2.48 29.43 1.66
N MET A 750 -3.31 29.97 0.75
CA MET A 750 -3.19 31.36 0.28
C MET A 750 -4.48 32.14 0.52
N THR A 751 -4.38 33.40 0.98
CA THR A 751 -5.56 34.28 1.12
C THR A 751 -5.88 35.04 -0.17
N THR A 752 -7.06 35.63 -0.26
CA THR A 752 -7.41 36.58 -1.33
C THR A 752 -6.43 37.75 -1.42
N SER A 753 -5.87 38.19 -0.29
CA SER A 753 -4.89 39.28 -0.26
C SER A 753 -3.54 38.87 -0.84
N TRP A 754 -3.14 37.61 -0.67
CA TRP A 754 -2.00 37.05 -1.38
C TRP A 754 -2.24 37.03 -2.89
N TRP A 755 -3.39 36.53 -3.33
CA TRP A 755 -3.76 36.47 -4.74
C TRP A 755 -3.83 37.85 -5.41
N LYS A 756 -4.29 38.89 -4.70
CA LYS A 756 -4.24 40.28 -5.18
C LYS A 756 -2.80 40.76 -5.39
N LYS A 757 -1.89 40.45 -4.46
CA LYS A 757 -0.47 40.80 -4.62
C LYS A 757 0.16 40.04 -5.78
N PHE A 758 -0.15 38.74 -5.89
CA PHE A 758 0.31 37.88 -6.97
C PHE A 758 -0.12 38.42 -8.34
N ALA A 759 -1.40 38.75 -8.51
CA ALA A 759 -1.94 39.32 -9.74
C ALA A 759 -1.23 40.61 -10.18
N ASN A 760 -0.90 41.46 -9.21
CA ASN A 760 -0.33 42.79 -9.45
C ASN A 760 1.19 42.79 -9.64
N PHE A 761 1.87 41.67 -9.37
CA PHE A 761 3.32 41.55 -9.50
C PHE A 761 3.70 40.97 -10.88
N PRO A 762 4.65 41.58 -11.61
CA PRO A 762 4.96 41.18 -12.99
C PRO A 762 5.76 39.89 -13.11
N PHE A 763 6.46 39.43 -12.07
CA PHE A 763 7.35 38.25 -12.12
C PHE A 763 8.32 38.28 -13.32
N ALA A 764 8.89 39.45 -13.62
CA ALA A 764 9.77 39.63 -14.76
C ALA A 764 10.98 38.69 -14.69
N GLY A 765 11.21 37.92 -15.76
CA GLY A 765 12.32 36.96 -15.86
C GLY A 765 11.98 35.54 -15.40
N ILE A 766 10.84 35.33 -14.73
CA ILE A 766 10.39 34.00 -14.34
C ILE A 766 9.90 33.25 -15.59
N GLU A 767 10.52 32.10 -15.85
CA GLU A 767 10.21 31.21 -16.96
C GLU A 767 9.42 29.98 -16.50
N CYS A 768 9.64 29.53 -15.27
CA CYS A 768 8.99 28.36 -14.68
C CYS A 768 8.24 28.75 -13.40
N MET A 769 6.96 28.39 -13.31
CA MET A 769 6.17 28.60 -12.10
C MET A 769 5.45 27.31 -11.70
N THR A 770 5.59 26.92 -10.44
CA THR A 770 4.83 25.81 -9.84
C THR A 770 3.93 26.35 -8.75
N LEU A 771 2.65 26.04 -8.80
CA LEU A 771 1.67 26.41 -7.79
C LEU A 771 0.98 25.16 -7.27
N GLU A 772 0.87 25.10 -5.96
CA GLU A 772 0.18 24.06 -5.22
C GLU A 772 -0.58 24.71 -4.07
N CYS A 773 -1.61 25.47 -4.43
CA CYS A 773 -2.35 26.32 -3.51
C CYS A 773 -3.57 25.58 -2.93
N ALA A 774 -3.82 25.80 -1.64
CA ALA A 774 -5.04 25.42 -0.94
C ALA A 774 -5.78 26.69 -0.47
N ASP A 775 -7.11 26.60 -0.34
CA ASP A 775 -7.88 27.62 0.38
C ASP A 775 -7.75 27.37 1.89
N LEU A 776 -7.99 28.41 2.68
CA LEU A 776 -8.16 28.27 4.12
C LEU A 776 -9.52 27.62 4.40
N ASP A 777 -9.58 26.77 5.42
CA ASP A 777 -10.90 26.32 5.88
C ASP A 777 -11.71 27.51 6.44
N PRO A 778 -13.06 27.43 6.50
CA PRO A 778 -13.87 28.56 6.97
C PRO A 778 -13.55 29.04 8.39
N SER A 779 -13.01 28.17 9.25
CA SER A 779 -12.59 28.54 10.60
C SER A 779 -11.27 29.32 10.58
N GLU A 780 -10.29 28.87 9.80
CA GLU A 780 -9.00 29.52 9.57
C GLU A 780 -9.19 30.87 8.86
N GLY A 781 -10.08 30.90 7.86
CA GLY A 781 -10.46 32.12 7.16
C GLY A 781 -11.03 33.18 8.09
N ARG A 782 -11.92 32.80 9.03
CA ARG A 782 -12.45 33.72 10.06
C ARG A 782 -11.37 34.21 11.02
N VAL A 783 -10.43 33.36 11.42
CA VAL A 783 -9.28 33.77 12.25
C VAL A 783 -8.42 34.79 11.48
N MET A 784 -8.05 34.47 10.25
CA MET A 784 -7.27 35.37 9.39
C MET A 784 -7.99 36.70 9.11
N GLY A 785 -9.32 36.69 8.97
CA GLY A 785 -10.08 37.91 8.78
C GLY A 785 -10.06 38.83 10.00
N ARG A 786 -10.09 38.25 11.21
CA ARG A 786 -9.90 39.00 12.47
C ARG A 786 -8.49 39.55 12.58
N ILE A 787 -7.48 38.75 12.24
CA ILE A 787 -6.07 39.15 12.31
C ILE A 787 -5.77 40.31 11.34
N THR A 788 -6.25 40.20 10.10
CA THR A 788 -5.94 41.18 9.04
C THR A 788 -6.86 42.40 9.06
N ASN A 789 -7.91 42.41 9.89
CA ASN A 789 -9.04 43.34 9.78
C ASN A 789 -9.64 43.41 8.36
N GLN A 790 -9.52 42.32 7.58
CA GLN A 790 -10.07 42.21 6.23
C GLN A 790 -11.11 41.09 6.21
N GLY A 791 -12.29 41.35 5.64
CA GLY A 791 -13.29 40.29 5.46
C GLY A 791 -12.70 39.11 4.67
N TRP A 792 -12.83 37.90 5.21
CA TRP A 792 -12.41 36.69 4.51
C TRP A 792 -13.44 36.32 3.44
N THR A 793 -12.95 36.11 2.22
CA THR A 793 -13.74 35.56 1.11
C THR A 793 -13.05 34.27 0.67
N PRO A 794 -13.78 33.14 0.54
CA PRO A 794 -13.21 31.91 -0.02
C PRO A 794 -12.57 32.19 -1.38
N VAL A 795 -11.40 31.60 -1.64
CA VAL A 795 -10.63 31.85 -2.86
C VAL A 795 -11.43 31.49 -4.11
N GLN A 796 -12.31 30.50 -4.06
CA GLN A 796 -13.13 30.10 -5.21
C GLN A 796 -14.16 31.16 -5.61
N LYS A 797 -14.58 32.02 -4.67
CA LYS A 797 -15.49 33.15 -4.94
C LYS A 797 -14.77 34.40 -5.42
N PHE A 798 -13.43 34.40 -5.36
CA PHE A 798 -12.60 35.51 -5.78
C PHE A 798 -12.24 35.38 -7.27
N LYS A 799 -12.15 36.53 -7.95
CA LYS A 799 -11.70 36.67 -9.33
C LYS A 799 -10.48 37.59 -9.37
N LEU A 800 -9.45 37.20 -10.10
CA LEU A 800 -8.24 37.99 -10.32
C LEU A 800 -8.49 39.13 -11.31
N GLY A 801 -9.31 38.89 -12.34
CA GLY A 801 -9.59 39.79 -13.46
C GLY A 801 -8.44 39.86 -14.47
N ASP A 802 -7.21 40.07 -14.00
CA ASP A 802 -6.00 40.11 -14.84
C ASP A 802 -4.76 39.72 -14.01
N VAL A 803 -3.67 39.32 -14.68
CA VAL A 803 -2.39 39.01 -14.02
C VAL A 803 -1.21 39.64 -14.78
N LYS A 804 -0.27 40.28 -14.09
CA LYS A 804 0.87 40.92 -14.77
C LYS A 804 1.98 39.96 -15.21
N VAL A 805 1.95 38.71 -14.74
CA VAL A 805 2.90 37.68 -15.15
C VAL A 805 2.71 37.34 -16.62
N SER A 806 3.77 37.54 -17.41
CA SER A 806 3.72 37.41 -18.88
C SER A 806 4.94 36.74 -19.50
N THR A 807 5.89 36.24 -18.70
CA THR A 807 7.15 35.65 -19.18
C THR A 807 7.22 34.12 -19.06
N LEU A 808 6.16 33.45 -18.58
CA LEU A 808 6.20 32.02 -18.29
C LEU A 808 6.27 31.16 -19.56
N LYS A 809 7.23 30.24 -19.56
CA LYS A 809 7.35 29.14 -20.54
C LYS A 809 6.77 27.85 -19.99
N ARG A 810 6.78 27.68 -18.66
CA ARG A 810 6.28 26.51 -17.96
C ARG A 810 5.44 26.92 -16.76
N LEU A 811 4.21 26.39 -16.70
CA LEU A 811 3.30 26.54 -15.58
C LEU A 811 2.86 25.15 -15.12
N SER A 812 3.10 24.84 -13.85
CA SER A 812 2.62 23.62 -13.21
C SER A 812 1.64 24.01 -12.11
N VAL A 813 0.43 23.48 -12.18
CA VAL A 813 -0.63 23.72 -11.20
C VAL A 813 -1.06 22.38 -10.64
N SER A 814 -0.90 22.18 -9.34
CA SER A 814 -1.26 20.93 -8.66
C SER A 814 -2.31 21.18 -7.58
N PRO A 815 -3.21 20.23 -7.31
CA PRO A 815 -3.97 20.25 -6.06
C PRO A 815 -2.99 20.05 -4.90
N PRO A 816 -3.30 20.58 -3.71
CA PRO A 816 -2.46 20.40 -2.53
C PRO A 816 -2.24 18.91 -2.21
N SER A 817 -0.98 18.51 -2.14
CA SER A 817 -0.50 17.18 -1.77
C SER A 817 -0.75 16.95 -0.27
N GLY A 818 -1.98 16.56 0.06
CA GLY A 818 -2.39 16.33 1.44
C GLY A 818 -3.90 16.19 1.66
N GLY A 819 -4.73 16.60 0.70
CA GLY A 819 -6.17 16.32 0.75
C GLY A 819 -6.45 14.87 0.33
N LEU A 820 -6.89 14.04 1.28
CA LEU A 820 -7.33 12.64 1.05
C LEU A 820 -8.58 12.51 0.14
N GLY A 821 -9.04 13.58 -0.49
CA GLY A 821 -10.19 13.59 -1.37
C GLY A 821 -9.80 13.46 -2.83
N ASN A 822 -10.39 12.49 -3.53
CA ASN A 822 -10.35 12.37 -5.00
C ASN A 822 -11.08 13.52 -5.74
N ASP A 823 -11.44 14.60 -5.04
CA ASP A 823 -12.06 15.76 -5.65
C ASP A 823 -11.00 16.62 -6.31
N ILE A 824 -10.86 16.43 -7.62
CA ILE A 824 -9.99 17.16 -8.58
C ILE A 824 -10.41 18.64 -8.71
N LYS A 825 -11.02 19.25 -7.70
CA LYS A 825 -11.41 20.66 -7.78
C LYS A 825 -10.20 21.55 -7.48
N PHE A 826 -9.97 22.56 -8.31
CA PHE A 826 -8.99 23.65 -8.08
C PHE A 826 -9.42 24.57 -6.93
N ASN A 827 -9.88 24.02 -5.81
CA ASN A 827 -10.45 24.79 -4.71
C ASN A 827 -9.46 25.81 -4.13
N GLY A 828 -8.14 25.64 -4.27
CA GLY A 828 -7.18 26.64 -3.80
C GLY A 828 -6.89 27.80 -4.77
N TYR A 829 -7.59 27.90 -5.90
CA TYR A 829 -7.30 28.88 -6.96
C TYR A 829 -8.51 29.78 -7.24
N PRO A 830 -8.30 31.07 -7.57
CA PRO A 830 -9.35 31.95 -8.05
C PRO A 830 -10.05 31.36 -9.28
N SER A 831 -11.36 31.60 -9.40
CA SER A 831 -12.20 30.97 -10.43
C SER A 831 -11.77 31.26 -11.88
N ASP A 832 -11.10 32.38 -12.11
CA ASP A 832 -10.58 32.84 -13.41
C ASP A 832 -9.04 32.67 -13.54
N PHE A 833 -8.38 32.01 -12.58
CA PHE A 833 -6.92 31.90 -12.54
C PHE A 833 -6.31 31.35 -13.83
N VAL A 834 -6.83 30.22 -14.31
CA VAL A 834 -6.28 29.57 -15.51
C VAL A 834 -6.48 30.46 -16.74
N GLU A 835 -7.63 31.10 -16.87
CA GLU A 835 -7.93 32.02 -17.98
C GLU A 835 -6.96 33.21 -17.99
N CYS A 836 -6.77 33.87 -16.84
CA CYS A 836 -5.85 35.00 -16.72
C CYS A 836 -4.41 34.58 -17.06
N MET A 837 -3.94 33.41 -16.58
CA MET A 837 -2.58 32.93 -16.85
C MET A 837 -2.35 32.64 -18.33
N LEU A 838 -3.31 31.97 -19.00
CA LEU A 838 -3.23 31.65 -20.42
C LEU A 838 -3.28 32.91 -21.29
N LYS A 839 -4.12 33.88 -20.94
CA LYS A 839 -4.26 35.14 -21.66
C LYS A 839 -2.94 35.91 -21.73
N ASN A 840 -2.19 35.96 -20.63
CA ASN A 840 -0.96 36.77 -20.55
C ASN A 840 0.33 35.98 -20.82
N ASN A 841 0.29 34.65 -20.95
CA ASN A 841 1.45 33.80 -21.22
C ASN A 841 1.21 32.88 -22.43
N THR A 842 1.13 33.49 -23.62
CA THR A 842 0.87 32.77 -24.89
C THR A 842 2.00 31.81 -25.32
N GLN A 843 3.15 31.88 -24.67
CA GLN A 843 4.36 31.10 -24.94
C GLN A 843 4.52 29.86 -24.05
N LEU A 844 3.50 29.48 -23.29
CA LEU A 844 3.51 28.25 -22.50
C LEU A 844 3.67 27.02 -23.39
N SER A 845 4.53 26.08 -22.99
CA SER A 845 4.79 24.88 -23.79
C SER A 845 3.61 23.90 -23.83
N ASP A 846 3.49 23.13 -24.91
CA ASP A 846 2.49 22.07 -25.06
C ASP A 846 2.54 21.03 -23.93
N GLU A 847 3.74 20.77 -23.40
CA GLU A 847 3.94 19.88 -22.25
C GLU A 847 3.21 20.38 -21.00
N CYS A 848 3.05 21.69 -20.84
CA CYS A 848 2.31 22.31 -19.73
C CYS A 848 0.82 22.43 -20.04
N LEU A 849 0.47 22.77 -21.28
CA LEU A 849 -0.91 22.94 -21.70
C LEU A 849 -1.69 21.63 -21.67
N ARG A 850 -1.06 20.49 -22.00
CA ARG A 850 -1.74 19.20 -22.04
C ARG A 850 -2.32 18.76 -20.68
N PRO A 851 -1.56 18.70 -19.56
CA PRO A 851 -2.13 18.39 -18.25
C PRO A 851 -3.22 19.37 -17.81
N LEU A 852 -3.06 20.65 -18.14
CA LEU A 852 -4.05 21.68 -17.80
C LEU A 852 -5.36 21.49 -18.59
N ALA A 853 -5.25 21.25 -19.90
CA ALA A 853 -6.39 20.97 -20.77
C ALA A 853 -7.14 19.70 -20.35
N ILE A 854 -6.42 18.63 -20.00
CA ILE A 854 -7.02 17.40 -19.46
C ILE A 854 -7.82 17.72 -18.21
N ARG A 855 -7.26 18.47 -17.26
CA ARG A 855 -7.97 18.83 -16.02
C ARG A 855 -9.15 19.76 -16.24
N ILE A 856 -9.06 20.73 -17.17
CA ILE A 856 -10.21 21.57 -17.55
C ILE A 856 -11.31 20.67 -18.16
N ALA A 857 -10.95 19.73 -19.03
CA ALA A 857 -11.89 18.80 -19.63
C ALA A 857 -12.53 17.87 -18.59
N GLU A 858 -11.76 17.36 -17.62
CA GLU A 858 -12.26 16.56 -16.50
C GLU A 858 -13.21 17.37 -15.61
N SER A 859 -12.84 18.61 -15.25
CA SER A 859 -13.69 19.51 -14.46
C SER A 859 -14.99 19.82 -15.19
N TYR A 860 -14.92 20.12 -16.50
CA TYR A 860 -16.09 20.35 -17.33
C TYR A 860 -16.96 19.09 -17.44
N THR A 861 -16.34 17.92 -17.63
CA THR A 861 -17.05 16.64 -17.69
C THR A 861 -17.79 16.37 -16.38
N LYS A 862 -17.12 16.52 -15.24
CA LYS A 862 -17.73 16.35 -13.91
C LYS A 862 -18.83 17.36 -13.62
N GLU A 863 -18.66 18.62 -14.02
CA GLU A 863 -19.73 19.63 -13.94
C GLU A 863 -20.95 19.20 -14.76
N ARG A 864 -20.73 18.73 -15.98
CA ARG A 864 -21.80 18.24 -16.86
C ARG A 864 -22.45 16.97 -16.32
N GLU A 865 -21.68 16.05 -15.75
CA GLU A 865 -22.20 14.88 -15.04
C GLU A 865 -23.12 15.28 -13.90
N ASN A 866 -22.72 16.26 -13.06
CA ASN A 866 -23.57 16.74 -11.97
C ASN A 866 -24.85 17.40 -12.49
N VAL A 867 -24.77 18.22 -13.55
CA VAL A 867 -25.96 18.80 -14.20
C VAL A 867 -26.87 17.70 -14.75
N MET A 868 -26.31 16.67 -15.39
CA MET A 868 -27.08 15.53 -15.89
C MET A 868 -27.75 14.75 -14.76
N LEU A 869 -27.04 14.52 -13.63
CA LEU A 869 -27.59 13.86 -12.44
C LEU A 869 -28.73 14.69 -11.83
N ASP A 870 -28.57 16.01 -11.71
CA ASP A 870 -29.61 16.90 -11.19
C ASP A 870 -30.85 16.92 -12.09
N ILE A 871 -30.68 16.93 -13.41
CA ILE A 871 -31.79 16.82 -14.37
C ILE A 871 -32.46 15.46 -14.19
N LEU A 872 -31.67 14.37 -14.12
CA LEU A 872 -32.19 13.01 -13.97
C LEU A 872 -33.01 12.89 -12.69
N HIS A 873 -32.49 13.35 -11.55
CA HIS A 873 -33.21 13.34 -10.28
C HIS A 873 -34.54 14.11 -10.37
N LYS A 874 -34.54 15.33 -10.91
CA LYS A 874 -35.79 16.11 -11.08
C LYS A 874 -36.82 15.42 -11.97
N GLN A 875 -36.37 14.78 -13.04
CA GLN A 875 -37.25 14.07 -13.97
C GLN A 875 -37.80 12.76 -13.38
N VAL A 876 -36.96 12.02 -12.65
CA VAL A 876 -37.37 10.83 -11.89
C VAL A 876 -38.37 11.20 -10.79
N ASP A 877 -38.16 12.30 -10.08
CA ASP A 877 -39.11 12.80 -9.06
C ASP A 877 -40.44 13.21 -9.69
N GLY A 878 -40.40 13.90 -10.83
CA GLY A 878 -41.60 14.25 -11.60
C GLY A 878 -42.37 13.02 -12.09
N LEU A 879 -41.66 12.00 -12.59
CA LEU A 879 -42.24 10.72 -12.97
C LEU A 879 -42.87 10.01 -11.77
N ARG A 880 -42.15 9.95 -10.64
CA ARG A 880 -42.63 9.34 -9.39
C ARG A 880 -43.91 10.01 -8.92
N ALA A 881 -44.00 11.34 -9.00
CA ALA A 881 -45.20 12.09 -8.65
C ALA A 881 -46.39 11.74 -9.57
N LYS A 882 -46.17 11.67 -10.89
CA LYS A 882 -47.22 11.30 -11.88
C LYS A 882 -47.72 9.86 -11.71
N LEU A 883 -46.81 8.90 -11.50
CA LEU A 883 -47.16 7.51 -11.25
C LEU A 883 -47.89 7.36 -9.91
N SER A 884 -47.42 8.02 -8.85
CA SER A 884 -48.10 8.03 -7.54
C SER A 884 -49.51 8.62 -7.63
N ALA A 885 -49.69 9.71 -8.37
CA ALA A 885 -51.01 10.32 -8.58
C ALA A 885 -51.94 9.39 -9.35
N THR A 886 -51.45 8.69 -10.37
CA THR A 886 -52.26 7.74 -11.14
C THR A 886 -52.64 6.52 -10.30
N LEU A 887 -51.70 5.97 -9.52
CA LEU A 887 -51.96 4.89 -8.58
C LEU A 887 -53.00 5.28 -7.54
N LYS A 888 -52.90 6.50 -6.99
CA LYS A 888 -53.86 7.04 -6.03
C LYS A 888 -55.26 7.17 -6.65
N GLY A 889 -55.37 7.73 -7.86
CA GLY A 889 -56.65 7.85 -8.56
C GLY A 889 -57.30 6.49 -8.86
N TYR A 890 -56.50 5.50 -9.25
CA TYR A 890 -56.97 4.13 -9.46
C TYR A 890 -57.44 3.48 -8.15
N ALA A 891 -56.66 3.61 -7.08
CA ALA A 891 -57.00 3.09 -5.76
C ALA A 891 -58.30 3.72 -5.22
N GLU A 892 -58.47 5.04 -5.37
CA GLU A 892 -59.68 5.77 -4.96
C GLU A 892 -60.90 5.31 -5.77
N SER A 893 -60.78 5.20 -7.10
CA SER A 893 -61.87 4.73 -7.96
C SER A 893 -62.29 3.29 -7.63
N THR A 894 -61.30 2.41 -7.42
CA THR A 894 -61.52 0.99 -7.09
C THR A 894 -62.12 0.84 -5.70
N ALA A 895 -61.68 1.64 -4.73
CA ALA A 895 -62.25 1.67 -3.38
C ALA A 895 -63.70 2.18 -3.38
N LEU A 896 -63.99 3.25 -4.13
CA LEU A 896 -65.36 3.78 -4.29
C LEU A 896 -66.28 2.75 -4.95
N LYS A 897 -65.80 2.04 -5.96
CA LYS A 897 -66.54 0.96 -6.63
C LYS A 897 -66.84 -0.18 -5.65
N ALA A 898 -65.82 -0.67 -4.93
CA ALA A 898 -65.98 -1.72 -3.92
C ALA A 898 -66.99 -1.29 -2.82
N LEU A 899 -66.88 -0.07 -2.31
CA LEU A 899 -67.81 0.49 -1.33
C LEU A 899 -69.24 0.62 -1.87
N GLY A 900 -69.41 0.96 -3.14
CA GLY A 900 -70.72 1.04 -3.81
C GLY A 900 -71.39 -0.33 -3.96
N GLU A 901 -70.60 -1.37 -4.24
CA GLU A 901 -71.09 -2.73 -4.53
C GLU A 901 -71.31 -3.57 -3.27
N THR A 902 -70.37 -3.56 -2.33
CA THR A 902 -70.37 -4.49 -1.19
C THR A 902 -70.55 -3.79 0.16
N ARG A 903 -70.58 -2.45 0.19
CA ARG A 903 -70.53 -1.62 1.41
C ARG A 903 -69.33 -1.91 2.32
N SER A 904 -68.28 -2.59 1.83
CA SER A 904 -67.08 -2.93 2.59
C SER A 904 -65.83 -3.08 1.71
N ILE A 905 -64.67 -2.63 2.18
CA ILE A 905 -63.38 -2.83 1.50
C ILE A 905 -62.77 -4.15 2.01
N GLY A 906 -63.16 -5.26 1.38
CA GLY A 906 -62.70 -6.62 1.75
C GLY A 906 -61.49 -7.12 0.96
N GLU A 907 -61.17 -8.41 1.09
CA GLU A 907 -60.04 -9.08 0.41
C GLU A 907 -60.02 -8.91 -1.11
N GLY A 908 -61.20 -8.76 -1.75
CA GLY A 908 -61.30 -8.52 -3.19
C GLY A 908 -60.58 -7.24 -3.63
N PHE A 909 -60.69 -6.15 -2.86
CA PHE A 909 -59.97 -4.91 -3.14
C PHE A 909 -58.46 -5.10 -2.97
N GLN A 910 -58.02 -5.82 -1.94
CA GLN A 910 -56.60 -6.08 -1.71
C GLN A 910 -55.98 -6.98 -2.79
N SER A 911 -56.72 -7.97 -3.28
CA SER A 911 -56.29 -8.83 -4.38
C SER A 911 -56.19 -8.05 -5.70
N GLU A 912 -57.17 -7.20 -6.00
CA GLU A 912 -57.16 -6.37 -7.21
C GLU A 912 -56.03 -5.35 -7.20
N MET A 913 -55.73 -4.76 -6.04
CA MET A 913 -54.65 -3.77 -5.85
C MET A 913 -53.23 -4.34 -5.88
N ARG A 914 -53.05 -5.67 -5.82
CA ARG A 914 -51.70 -6.28 -5.93
C ARG A 914 -51.18 -6.31 -7.36
N ASP A 915 -52.00 -6.77 -8.30
CA ASP A 915 -51.51 -7.13 -9.63
C ASP A 915 -51.93 -6.10 -10.69
N THR A 916 -53.17 -5.62 -10.63
CA THR A 916 -53.75 -4.74 -11.66
C THR A 916 -53.09 -3.35 -11.75
N PRO A 917 -52.76 -2.67 -10.62
CA PRO A 917 -52.11 -1.37 -10.69
C PRO A 917 -50.69 -1.45 -11.23
N ILE A 918 -49.97 -2.56 -11.02
CA ILE A 918 -48.61 -2.74 -11.54
C ILE A 918 -48.65 -2.78 -13.07
N ASP A 919 -49.51 -3.61 -13.65
CA ASP A 919 -49.66 -3.71 -15.11
C ASP A 919 -50.15 -2.39 -15.72
N MET A 920 -51.06 -1.68 -15.05
CA MET A 920 -51.52 -0.37 -15.48
C MET A 920 -50.39 0.67 -15.44
N LEU A 921 -49.60 0.73 -14.36
CA LEU A 921 -48.48 1.65 -14.23
C LEU A 921 -47.38 1.35 -15.25
N VAL A 922 -47.10 0.07 -15.52
CA VAL A 922 -46.16 -0.35 -16.57
C VAL A 922 -46.66 0.08 -17.93
N GLN A 923 -47.94 -0.17 -18.27
CA GLN A 923 -48.49 0.25 -19.56
C GLN A 923 -48.53 1.78 -19.72
N GLN A 924 -48.89 2.51 -18.67
CA GLN A 924 -48.88 3.97 -18.67
C GLN A 924 -47.45 4.51 -18.80
N PHE A 925 -46.47 3.87 -18.14
CA PHE A 925 -45.07 4.18 -18.32
C PHE A 925 -44.61 3.93 -19.75
N GLU A 926 -44.87 2.76 -20.31
CA GLU A 926 -44.41 2.40 -21.66
C GLU A 926 -45.07 3.23 -22.76
N ARG A 927 -46.36 3.55 -22.65
CA ARG A 927 -47.12 4.23 -23.72
C ARG A 927 -47.07 5.74 -23.65
N GLU A 928 -47.07 6.30 -22.44
CA GLU A 928 -47.29 7.75 -22.27
C GLU A 928 -46.11 8.42 -21.59
N LEU A 929 -45.67 7.92 -20.44
CA LEU A 929 -44.69 8.64 -19.63
C LEU A 929 -43.26 8.43 -20.13
N GLY A 930 -42.91 7.25 -20.64
CA GLY A 930 -41.58 6.90 -21.14
C GLY A 930 -41.18 7.69 -22.38
N PRO A 931 -41.99 7.72 -23.46
CA PRO A 931 -41.70 8.55 -24.64
C PRO A 931 -41.63 10.04 -24.33
N ASN A 932 -42.51 10.54 -23.46
CA ASN A 932 -42.51 11.93 -23.01
C ASN A 932 -41.27 12.23 -22.16
N LEU A 933 -40.89 11.35 -21.23
CA LEU A 933 -39.67 11.46 -20.42
C LEU A 933 -38.43 11.48 -21.30
N ILE A 934 -38.33 10.60 -22.30
CA ILE A 934 -37.20 10.57 -23.25
C ILE A 934 -37.15 11.88 -24.04
N THR A 935 -38.31 12.39 -24.49
CA THR A 935 -38.39 13.62 -25.27
C THR A 935 -38.05 14.86 -24.43
N GLU A 936 -38.62 14.98 -23.22
CA GLU A 936 -38.32 16.03 -22.26
C GLU A 936 -36.85 15.97 -21.82
N PHE A 937 -36.33 14.78 -21.53
CA PHE A 937 -34.92 14.60 -21.14
C PHE A 937 -33.99 14.98 -22.29
N ALA A 938 -34.28 14.53 -23.52
CA ALA A 938 -33.52 14.93 -24.70
C ALA A 938 -33.57 16.44 -24.92
N GLU A 939 -34.71 17.09 -24.69
CA GLU A 939 -34.86 18.53 -24.86
C GLU A 939 -34.17 19.32 -23.76
N VAL A 940 -34.31 18.92 -22.49
CA VAL A 940 -33.60 19.52 -21.36
C VAL A 940 -32.09 19.35 -21.52
N LEU A 941 -31.61 18.17 -21.95
CA LEU A 941 -30.20 17.97 -22.29
C LEU A 941 -29.77 18.88 -23.44
N ARG A 942 -30.54 18.97 -24.54
CA ARG A 942 -30.22 19.87 -25.66
C ARG A 942 -30.15 21.32 -25.21
N VAL A 943 -31.11 21.78 -24.43
CA VAL A 943 -31.21 23.18 -23.97
C VAL A 943 -30.09 23.47 -22.97
N GLN A 944 -29.91 22.66 -21.92
CA GLN A 944 -28.94 22.93 -20.86
C GLN A 944 -27.48 22.65 -21.26
N LEU A 945 -27.24 21.67 -22.13
CA LEU A 945 -25.89 21.44 -22.67
C LEU A 945 -25.50 22.48 -23.72
N ARG A 946 -26.44 22.99 -24.55
CA ARG A 946 -26.14 24.02 -25.55
C ARG A 946 -26.06 25.43 -24.98
N GLN A 947 -26.89 25.77 -23.99
CA GLN A 947 -26.97 27.15 -23.50
C GLN A 947 -25.86 27.51 -22.50
N GLY A 948 -25.12 26.53 -21.95
CA GLY A 948 -23.92 26.79 -21.15
C GLY A 948 -24.10 27.62 -19.88
N LEU A 949 -25.33 28.01 -19.52
CA LEU A 949 -25.62 28.90 -18.40
C LEU A 949 -25.70 28.08 -17.10
N PRO A 950 -24.89 28.41 -16.07
CA PRO A 950 -25.10 27.86 -14.74
C PRO A 950 -26.44 28.37 -14.21
N ILE A 951 -27.28 27.45 -13.72
CA ILE A 951 -28.52 27.80 -13.04
C ILE A 951 -28.15 28.42 -11.69
N LEU A 952 -28.25 29.74 -11.57
CA LEU A 952 -28.51 30.33 -10.25
C LEU A 952 -29.87 29.80 -9.79
N PRO A 953 -30.00 29.27 -8.56
CA PRO A 953 -31.27 28.73 -8.10
C PRO A 953 -32.32 29.85 -8.16
N PRO A 954 -33.54 29.58 -8.68
CA PRO A 954 -34.59 30.57 -8.64
C PRO A 954 -34.87 30.89 -7.17
N SER A 955 -34.63 32.14 -6.77
CA SER A 955 -35.11 32.67 -5.51
C SER A 955 -36.62 32.40 -5.43
N SER A 956 -37.00 31.55 -4.48
CA SER A 956 -38.32 31.39 -3.87
C SER A 956 -39.36 32.46 -4.25
N ARG A 957 -40.12 32.22 -5.32
CA ARG A 957 -41.47 32.76 -5.52
C ARG A 957 -42.32 31.75 -6.27
N LEU A 958 -42.68 30.68 -5.57
CA LEU A 958 -43.94 29.98 -5.81
C LEU A 958 -44.88 30.47 -4.72
N THR A 959 -45.74 31.41 -5.10
CA THR A 959 -46.90 31.88 -4.34
C THR A 959 -47.73 30.68 -3.91
N ARG A 960 -47.85 30.49 -2.59
CA ARG A 960 -48.89 29.66 -1.99
C ARG A 960 -50.25 30.15 -2.50
N PHE A 961 -50.99 29.29 -3.17
CA PHE A 961 -52.44 29.42 -3.23
C PHE A 961 -52.96 29.03 -1.84
N THR A 962 -53.32 30.04 -1.04
CA THR A 962 -54.23 29.88 0.10
C THR A 962 -55.63 29.65 -0.47
N PHE A 963 -56.22 28.51 -0.14
CA PHE A 963 -57.67 28.37 -0.16
C PHE A 963 -58.20 29.11 1.06
N ASP A 964 -58.91 30.21 0.82
CA ASP A 964 -59.81 30.80 1.80
C ASP A 964 -60.98 29.83 1.99
N SER A 965 -61.15 29.37 3.22
CA SER A 965 -62.41 28.83 3.70
C SER A 965 -62.99 29.85 4.68
N GLU A 966 -63.88 30.70 4.19
CA GLU A 966 -64.89 31.36 5.00
C GLU A 966 -66.21 30.58 4.89
N ASP A 967 -66.67 30.20 6.07
CA ASP A 967 -68.06 30.22 6.56
C ASP A 967 -68.91 28.95 6.71
N ASP A 968 -69.24 28.78 8.00
CA ASP A 968 -70.55 28.46 8.61
C ASP A 968 -70.84 27.05 9.17
N PHE A 969 -71.03 27.08 10.51
CA PHE A 969 -71.54 26.13 11.52
C PHE A 969 -70.58 25.16 12.24
#